data_AF-A0A2V8FCH7-F1
#
_entry.id   AF-A0A2V8FCH7-F1
#
_cell.length_a   1.000
_cell.length_b   1.000
_cell.length_c   1.000
_cell.angle_alpha   90.00
_cell.angle_beta   90.00
_cell.angle_gamma   90.00
#
_symmetry.space_group_name_H-M   'P 1'
#
loop_
_entity.id
_entity.type
_entity.pdbx_description
1 polymer ?
#
loop_
_entity_poly.entity_id
_entity_poly.type
_entity_poly.pdbx_seq_one_letter_code
_entity_poly.pdbx_strand_id
1 'polypeptide(L)'
;MAEAGLNTVRVYTPPRPDLLDEAARHRLRVMVGLPWSQHVAFLDDRKLKRKIRQELVTRVRELGQHPAVLMVSLGNEIPPGVVRWHGRLRVERFLRSVYQDAKDAAPDTLLTYVNFPPTEFLDLPFFDVCAFNVYLHRETELRAYLARLQHIAGYKPLLLAEAGADSIREGEHGQGEITAMHVRVAFEEGACGAIAFAWTDEWWRGGCEVEDWAFGLVDRQRNAKPARAAVAAAFANAPFPETVRQNWPRVSVVVCAYNAADTLEDCLSSLDRLTYPDYEVILVNDGSSDATGDIARQHSRVRIIEVPNAGLSAARNVGLAAATGEIVAYTDADTRVDRDWLTYLVQPFLTSDVVGSGGPNVVPDDDPPVAQCVARAPGGPTHVLLDDRIAEHVPGCNMAFRRDALLAVGGFDPLYLRAGDDVDMCWRLQTRGWRIGFASSALVWHHHRTAVTAYWRQQVGYGEGERWLMAHHPEKFLDGHMLWRGRIYSPLPFVRSLWSERINSGVWGTAAFPSVYRADVHPFAFLPHSIRWQLLSFVLTAAGVAIAALGRHSWAAALLLATGMIGLAVTIAKNVSYTLRSSVDWRVPSRFWQRTLVGYLHFLQPFARIRGRIRGAFASPEVALPATERQTSRGPRPSPSEAWRALLLISGAITEDRYWSETWTTNNRMLSQLTDWLRRSRAVRVIAIDDGWAHDRDVSVLIGRWAWLDVRVLVEEHGAGKELLRFGTYLRPTAFGIASAVVIASALLGSAAAGVALRWPFAGATAAFLALAVPAFASWRTAQAAAIVQRGIRAVASSQGMMAMKAGPARVPIIVPSVLRIYALRTAAVFLVMVAGLGAGTFMLREAATARVIGARKGYRGDNGPAIQAWLDTPGGIAVAPTGDVYFADSNNNVIRRIDPGNNISTVAGNNALGAGFSGDFRRASTAQLDTPDGVAIAPDGDLIIADSHNDRIRRVDRPTGIITTIAGSGENGYDGDDMLATDAALNNPSAVAAAPNGDIYIADTLNYRVRMIDHVTGFIHTVAGDGIPGDENDDAVGDGGPATAAHLNMPSDVALAPNGDVYIADMHHQRVRKVDARTHIISTVAGNGRWGHAGDGGLATQAMLAGPAGIAVTPELGGVTLFIADYYNGRVCAVGVDGIIRDVSDEGRLAFGAPTRVAFAESGSWLYVADSSRDRLVVLNIPKIAPNLVRARPVPAPPPPAGSRRVIGR
;
A
#
# COMPACT_ATOMS: atom_id res chain seq x y z
N MET A 1 -40.24 47.03 19.77
CA MET A 1 -39.17 46.42 18.92
C MET A 1 -38.97 47.20 17.64
N ALA A 2 -39.97 47.31 16.76
CA ALA A 2 -39.87 48.05 15.48
C ALA A 2 -39.40 49.51 15.66
N GLU A 3 -39.92 50.22 16.67
CA GLU A 3 -39.48 51.60 17.00
C GLU A 3 -37.99 51.72 17.38
N ALA A 4 -37.37 50.62 17.83
CA ALA A 4 -35.94 50.58 18.14
C ALA A 4 -35.08 50.24 16.91
N GLY A 5 -35.67 50.23 15.70
CA GLY A 5 -34.98 49.92 14.45
C GLY A 5 -34.78 48.42 14.18
N LEU A 6 -35.34 47.54 15.03
CA LEU A 6 -35.25 46.09 14.84
C LEU A 6 -36.24 45.63 13.77
N ASN A 7 -35.81 44.74 12.87
CA ASN A 7 -36.63 44.22 11.77
C ASN A 7 -37.02 42.73 11.93
N THR A 8 -36.39 42.02 12.85
CA THR A 8 -36.54 40.56 13.01
C THR A 8 -36.67 40.19 14.48
N VAL A 9 -37.57 39.24 14.78
CA VAL A 9 -37.80 38.68 16.12
C VAL A 9 -37.64 37.16 16.05
N ARG A 10 -36.87 36.59 16.98
CA ARG A 10 -36.80 35.13 17.15
C ARG A 10 -37.72 34.70 18.28
N VAL A 11 -38.48 33.64 18.05
CA VAL A 11 -39.31 32.98 19.08
C VAL A 11 -38.86 31.53 19.24
N TYR A 12 -38.83 31.02 20.47
CA TYR A 12 -38.38 29.64 20.76
C TYR A 12 -39.48 28.61 20.66
N THR A 13 -40.73 29.06 20.65
CA THR A 13 -41.92 28.23 20.49
C THR A 13 -42.73 28.74 19.30
N PRO A 14 -43.55 27.88 18.68
CA PRO A 14 -44.44 28.29 17.60
C PRO A 14 -45.37 29.41 18.09
N PRO A 15 -45.35 30.60 17.47
CA PRO A 15 -46.22 31.70 17.87
C PRO A 15 -47.66 31.42 17.44
N ARG A 16 -48.60 32.09 18.08
CA ARG A 16 -50.00 32.12 17.63
C ARG A 16 -50.15 33.01 16.38
N PRO A 17 -51.15 32.78 15.51
CA PRO A 17 -51.34 33.56 14.29
C PRO A 17 -51.51 35.06 14.53
N ASP A 18 -52.18 35.46 15.61
CA ASP A 18 -52.38 36.86 16.00
C ASP A 18 -51.06 37.60 16.25
N LEU A 19 -50.05 36.94 16.82
CA LEU A 19 -48.70 37.52 16.96
C LEU A 19 -48.02 37.71 15.60
N LEU A 20 -48.21 36.79 14.67
CA LEU A 20 -47.65 36.89 13.32
C LEU A 20 -48.34 38.00 12.51
N ASP A 21 -49.65 38.16 12.66
CA ASP A 21 -50.41 39.26 12.08
C ASP A 21 -49.90 40.60 12.60
N GLU A 22 -49.66 40.72 13.91
CA GLU A 22 -49.13 41.94 14.52
C GLU A 22 -47.70 42.24 14.07
N ALA A 23 -46.85 41.21 13.96
CA ALA A 23 -45.51 41.34 13.40
C ALA A 23 -45.58 41.86 11.95
N ALA A 24 -46.47 41.32 11.11
CA ALA A 24 -46.68 41.79 9.74
C ALA A 24 -47.11 43.27 9.68
N ARG A 25 -48.06 43.69 10.54
CA ARG A 25 -48.52 45.09 10.64
C ARG A 25 -47.36 46.05 10.92
N HIS A 26 -46.44 45.65 11.79
CA HIS A 26 -45.27 46.44 12.17
C HIS A 26 -44.03 46.18 11.30
N ARG A 27 -44.17 45.46 10.18
CA ARG A 27 -43.06 45.08 9.27
C ARG A 27 -41.92 44.33 9.95
N LEU A 28 -42.23 43.63 11.04
CA LEU A 28 -41.32 42.70 11.70
C LEU A 28 -41.40 41.33 11.03
N ARG A 29 -40.25 40.71 10.85
CA ARG A 29 -40.15 39.32 10.40
C ARG A 29 -39.87 38.40 11.59
N VAL A 30 -40.35 37.16 11.54
CA VAL A 30 -40.28 36.22 12.65
C VAL A 30 -39.48 34.98 12.27
N MET A 31 -38.42 34.70 13.03
CA MET A 31 -37.71 33.42 13.02
C MET A 31 -38.39 32.48 14.01
N VAL A 32 -39.10 31.48 13.49
CA VAL A 32 -39.92 30.58 14.30
C VAL A 32 -39.11 29.38 14.77
N GLY A 33 -38.90 29.25 16.08
CA GLY A 33 -38.31 28.07 16.70
C GLY A 33 -39.34 26.97 16.89
N LEU A 34 -39.00 25.75 16.43
CA LEU A 34 -39.77 24.54 16.70
C LEU A 34 -38.99 23.64 17.66
N PRO A 35 -39.26 23.72 18.98
CA PRO A 35 -38.55 22.92 19.97
C PRO A 35 -39.10 21.49 19.99
N TRP A 36 -38.24 20.53 20.30
CA TRP A 36 -38.61 19.13 20.48
C TRP A 36 -37.67 18.47 21.49
N SER A 37 -37.83 17.17 21.77
CA SER A 37 -37.06 16.42 22.78
C SER A 37 -35.59 16.17 22.39
N GLN A 38 -34.85 17.23 22.05
CA GLN A 38 -33.46 17.21 21.58
C GLN A 38 -32.43 16.93 22.70
N HIS A 39 -32.82 17.05 23.98
CA HIS A 39 -31.96 16.83 25.14
C HIS A 39 -31.93 15.38 25.67
N VAL A 40 -32.69 14.46 25.05
CA VAL A 40 -32.69 13.03 25.38
C VAL A 40 -32.08 12.22 24.25
N ALA A 41 -31.84 10.92 24.46
CA ALA A 41 -31.36 9.99 23.41
C ALA A 41 -32.46 9.68 22.37
N PHE A 42 -32.93 10.72 21.69
CA PHE A 42 -34.17 10.72 20.90
C PHE A 42 -34.16 9.79 19.68
N LEU A 43 -32.99 9.31 19.23
CA LEU A 43 -32.90 8.35 18.13
C LEU A 43 -33.12 6.90 18.57
N ASP A 44 -33.09 6.62 19.87
CA ASP A 44 -33.26 5.26 20.39
C ASP A 44 -34.74 4.84 20.42
N ASP A 45 -35.67 5.80 20.50
CA ASP A 45 -37.12 5.57 20.43
C ASP A 45 -37.69 5.91 19.04
N ARG A 46 -38.13 4.87 18.32
CA ARG A 46 -38.78 5.00 17.01
C ARG A 46 -40.10 5.78 17.06
N LYS A 47 -40.88 5.66 18.14
CA LYS A 47 -42.14 6.39 18.32
C LYS A 47 -41.87 7.88 18.49
N LEU A 48 -40.93 8.24 19.37
CA LEU A 48 -40.50 9.62 19.56
C LEU A 48 -39.95 10.24 18.26
N LYS A 49 -39.06 9.54 17.55
CA LYS A 49 -38.54 9.98 16.26
C LYS A 49 -39.64 10.28 15.23
N ARG A 50 -40.66 9.41 15.15
CA ARG A 50 -41.82 9.60 14.26
C ARG A 50 -42.67 10.78 14.69
N LYS A 51 -42.92 10.93 16.00
CA LYS A 51 -43.68 12.04 16.58
C LYS A 51 -43.01 13.39 16.26
N ILE A 52 -41.70 13.50 16.50
CA ILE A 52 -40.90 14.71 16.18
C ILE A 52 -41.08 15.10 14.70
N ARG A 53 -40.91 14.14 13.79
CA ARG A 53 -41.08 14.39 12.34
C ARG A 53 -42.49 14.88 12.00
N GLN A 54 -43.52 14.23 12.53
CA GLN A 54 -44.91 14.58 12.25
C GLN A 54 -45.28 15.97 12.80
N GLU A 55 -44.84 16.30 14.01
CA GLU A 55 -45.10 17.60 14.63
C GLU A 55 -44.38 18.74 13.89
N LEU A 56 -43.10 18.57 13.58
CA LEU A 56 -42.33 19.57 12.83
C LEU A 56 -42.93 19.84 11.45
N VAL A 57 -43.24 18.79 10.69
CA VAL A 57 -43.81 18.92 9.34
C VAL A 57 -45.18 19.60 9.38
N THR A 58 -46.02 19.25 10.36
CA THR A 58 -47.34 19.88 10.54
C THR A 58 -47.19 21.38 10.80
N ARG A 59 -46.31 21.77 11.73
CA ARG A 59 -46.08 23.18 12.08
C ARG A 59 -45.44 23.98 10.94
N VAL A 60 -44.50 23.40 10.20
CA VAL A 60 -43.92 24.04 9.01
C VAL A 60 -45.00 24.31 7.97
N ARG A 61 -45.92 23.36 7.75
CA ARG A 61 -47.05 23.54 6.82
C ARG A 61 -48.00 24.64 7.26
N GLU A 62 -48.30 24.73 8.55
CA GLU A 62 -49.22 25.72 9.11
C GLU A 62 -48.65 27.15 9.07
N LEU A 63 -47.36 27.32 9.42
CA LEU A 63 -46.78 28.64 9.65
C LEU A 63 -45.93 29.14 8.48
N GLY A 64 -45.33 28.25 7.69
CA GLY A 64 -44.29 28.59 6.72
C GLY A 64 -44.73 29.53 5.60
N GLN A 65 -46.04 29.58 5.31
CA GLN A 65 -46.60 30.46 4.27
C GLN A 65 -47.03 31.84 4.79
N HIS A 66 -46.94 32.09 6.10
CA HIS A 66 -47.37 33.37 6.66
C HIS A 66 -46.40 34.49 6.27
N PRO A 67 -46.87 35.67 5.80
CA PRO A 67 -46.00 36.76 5.36
C PRO A 67 -45.07 37.36 6.42
N ALA A 68 -45.28 37.07 7.72
CA ALA A 68 -44.40 37.53 8.77
C ALA A 68 -43.24 36.56 9.02
N VAL A 69 -43.37 35.30 8.63
CA VAL A 69 -42.34 34.29 8.89
C VAL A 69 -41.16 34.51 7.95
N LEU A 70 -39.98 34.72 8.53
CA LEU A 70 -38.71 34.81 7.80
C LEU A 70 -38.17 33.42 7.47
N MET A 71 -38.10 32.58 8.51
CA MET A 71 -37.51 31.25 8.47
C MET A 71 -37.96 30.44 9.68
N VAL A 72 -37.79 29.12 9.61
CA VAL A 72 -38.13 28.18 10.68
C VAL A 72 -36.88 27.43 11.14
N SER A 73 -36.64 27.39 12.45
CA SER A 73 -35.58 26.59 13.08
C SER A 73 -36.10 25.20 13.47
N LEU A 74 -35.60 24.16 12.80
CA LEU A 74 -35.99 22.76 13.00
C LEU A 74 -35.25 22.12 14.19
N GLY A 75 -35.39 22.73 15.36
CA GLY A 75 -34.65 22.40 16.57
C GLY A 75 -33.58 23.43 16.92
N ASN A 76 -33.03 23.28 18.12
CA ASN A 76 -32.00 24.15 18.69
C ASN A 76 -31.03 23.29 19.51
N GLU A 77 -29.72 23.47 19.37
CA GLU A 77 -28.71 22.97 20.33
C GLU A 77 -28.89 21.52 20.84
N ILE A 78 -28.70 20.53 19.96
CA ILE A 78 -28.55 19.13 20.41
C ILE A 78 -27.30 19.04 21.30
N PRO A 79 -27.38 18.58 22.56
CA PRO A 79 -26.24 18.57 23.45
C PRO A 79 -25.08 17.71 22.92
N PRO A 80 -23.81 18.12 23.13
CA PRO A 80 -22.65 17.37 22.63
C PRO A 80 -22.61 15.92 23.15
N GLY A 81 -23.09 15.68 24.38
CA GLY A 81 -23.24 14.32 24.92
C GLY A 81 -24.20 13.44 24.15
N VAL A 82 -25.31 13.99 23.65
CA VAL A 82 -26.31 13.27 22.82
C VAL A 82 -25.74 12.99 21.43
N VAL A 83 -25.04 13.97 20.83
CA VAL A 83 -24.35 13.78 19.55
C VAL A 83 -23.26 12.72 19.66
N ARG A 84 -22.50 12.71 20.76
CA ARG A 84 -21.49 11.68 21.06
C ARG A 84 -22.13 10.30 21.23
N TRP A 85 -23.26 10.21 21.93
CA TRP A 85 -23.98 8.95 22.17
C TRP A 85 -24.46 8.30 20.88
N HIS A 86 -25.16 9.04 20.02
CA HIS A 86 -25.68 8.51 18.76
C HIS A 86 -24.65 8.46 17.62
N GLY A 87 -23.60 9.27 17.71
CA GLY A 87 -22.63 9.53 16.65
C GLY A 87 -23.14 10.55 15.62
N ARG A 88 -22.24 11.45 15.19
CA ARG A 88 -22.58 12.59 14.31
C ARG A 88 -23.35 12.20 13.05
N LEU A 89 -22.95 11.12 12.36
CA LEU A 89 -23.54 10.71 11.09
C LEU A 89 -25.02 10.33 11.23
N ARG A 90 -25.43 9.77 12.39
CA ARG A 90 -26.83 9.43 12.63
C ARG A 90 -27.67 10.68 12.89
N VAL A 91 -27.11 11.64 13.62
CA VAL A 91 -27.74 12.95 13.88
C VAL A 91 -27.87 13.76 12.57
N GLU A 92 -26.80 13.88 11.79
CA GLU A 92 -26.79 14.55 10.47
C GLU A 92 -27.83 13.94 9.52
N ARG A 93 -27.92 12.60 9.45
CA ARG A 93 -28.93 11.91 8.62
C ARG A 93 -30.35 12.17 9.11
N PHE A 94 -30.56 12.23 10.42
CA PHE A 94 -31.87 12.54 10.98
C PHE A 94 -32.28 13.98 10.63
N LEU A 95 -31.43 14.96 10.92
CA LEU A 95 -31.68 16.36 10.57
C LEU A 95 -31.92 16.53 9.07
N ARG A 96 -31.17 15.83 8.22
CA ARG A 96 -31.40 15.80 6.77
C ARG A 96 -32.77 15.25 6.40
N SER A 97 -33.22 14.18 7.04
CA SER A 97 -34.54 13.61 6.78
C SER A 97 -35.67 14.55 7.20
N VAL A 98 -35.52 15.23 8.33
CA VAL A 98 -36.49 16.21 8.82
C VAL A 98 -36.54 17.44 7.90
N TYR A 99 -35.37 17.95 7.49
CA TYR A 99 -35.26 19.03 6.52
C TYR A 99 -35.96 18.69 5.21
N GLN A 100 -35.73 17.48 4.66
CA GLN A 100 -36.38 17.06 3.42
C GLN A 100 -37.91 17.01 3.58
N ASP A 101 -38.42 16.38 4.64
CA ASP A 101 -39.87 16.33 4.87
C ASP A 101 -40.48 17.74 5.04
N ALA A 102 -39.75 18.66 5.67
CA ALA A 102 -40.18 20.05 5.85
C ALA A 102 -40.19 20.81 4.52
N LYS A 103 -39.17 20.64 3.68
CA LYS A 103 -39.13 21.21 2.31
C LYS A 103 -40.23 20.63 1.43
N ASP A 104 -40.52 19.33 1.53
CA ASP A 104 -41.61 18.71 0.78
C ASP A 104 -42.99 19.28 1.20
N ALA A 105 -43.12 19.74 2.45
CA ALA A 105 -44.34 20.35 2.96
C ALA A 105 -44.48 21.85 2.65
N ALA A 106 -43.38 22.60 2.63
CA ALA A 106 -43.34 24.02 2.29
C ALA A 106 -42.02 24.37 1.57
N PRO A 107 -41.95 24.22 0.23
CA PRO A 107 -40.70 24.33 -0.53
C PRO A 107 -39.99 25.68 -0.42
N ASP A 108 -40.77 26.76 -0.34
CA ASP A 108 -40.27 28.15 -0.36
C ASP A 108 -39.86 28.67 1.03
N THR A 109 -40.19 27.93 2.10
CA THR A 109 -39.84 28.32 3.47
C THR A 109 -38.34 28.15 3.71
N LEU A 110 -37.67 29.19 4.22
CA LEU A 110 -36.29 29.09 4.68
C LEU A 110 -36.21 28.28 5.97
N LEU A 111 -35.32 27.29 6.00
CA LEU A 111 -35.13 26.38 7.12
C LEU A 111 -33.71 26.49 7.65
N THR A 112 -33.58 26.48 8.97
CA THR A 112 -32.31 26.43 9.67
C THR A 112 -32.34 25.42 10.82
N TYR A 113 -31.17 25.12 11.35
CA TYR A 113 -30.99 24.51 12.65
C TYR A 113 -29.98 25.38 13.39
N VAL A 114 -30.39 25.91 14.53
CA VAL A 114 -29.51 26.75 15.34
C VAL A 114 -28.56 25.84 16.11
N ASN A 115 -27.30 25.91 15.71
CA ASN A 115 -26.22 25.10 16.24
C ASN A 115 -25.47 25.82 17.38
N PHE A 116 -24.66 25.07 18.10
CA PHE A 116 -23.84 25.57 19.21
C PHE A 116 -22.37 25.18 19.00
N PRO A 117 -21.38 25.95 19.49
CA PRO A 117 -19.96 25.67 19.30
C PRO A 117 -19.51 24.24 19.67
N PRO A 118 -20.00 23.62 20.76
CA PRO A 118 -19.73 22.22 21.09
C PRO A 118 -20.18 21.19 20.05
N THR A 119 -21.00 21.58 19.08
CA THR A 119 -21.49 20.71 18.00
C THR A 119 -21.27 21.34 16.62
N GLU A 120 -20.31 22.28 16.49
CA GLU A 120 -19.93 22.91 15.21
C GLU A 120 -19.48 21.88 14.16
N PHE A 121 -18.99 20.72 14.59
CA PHE A 121 -18.50 19.65 13.74
C PHE A 121 -19.60 18.87 13.00
N LEU A 122 -20.88 19.15 13.26
CA LEU A 122 -21.99 18.59 12.51
C LEU A 122 -21.99 19.18 11.09
N ASP A 123 -21.86 18.31 10.07
CA ASP A 123 -21.90 18.74 8.67
C ASP A 123 -23.35 18.88 8.21
N LEU A 124 -23.85 20.12 8.23
CA LEU A 124 -25.25 20.46 7.94
C LEU A 124 -25.43 21.31 6.67
N PRO A 125 -24.85 20.91 5.51
CA PRO A 125 -24.82 21.74 4.31
C PRO A 125 -26.17 21.79 3.60
N PHE A 126 -27.19 21.10 4.09
CA PHE A 126 -28.51 21.05 3.47
C PHE A 126 -29.48 22.12 3.98
N PHE A 127 -29.24 22.75 5.13
CA PHE A 127 -30.08 23.87 5.60
C PHE A 127 -29.85 25.13 4.77
N ASP A 128 -30.86 26.00 4.64
CA ASP A 128 -30.77 27.22 3.82
C ASP A 128 -29.90 28.29 4.49
N VAL A 129 -29.98 28.42 5.82
CA VAL A 129 -29.24 29.39 6.62
C VAL A 129 -28.42 28.66 7.69
N CYS A 130 -27.16 29.06 7.86
CA CYS A 130 -26.28 28.56 8.91
C CYS A 130 -26.39 29.45 10.14
N ALA A 131 -26.92 28.93 11.25
CA ALA A 131 -27.22 29.73 12.43
C ALA A 131 -26.48 29.19 13.66
N PHE A 132 -25.85 30.07 14.44
CA PHE A 132 -25.12 29.71 15.65
C PHE A 132 -25.45 30.64 16.82
N ASN A 133 -25.55 30.05 18.02
CA ASN A 133 -25.54 30.78 19.28
C ASN A 133 -24.09 30.96 19.76
N VAL A 134 -23.61 32.19 19.94
CA VAL A 134 -22.20 32.48 20.31
C VAL A 134 -22.16 33.56 21.38
N TYR A 135 -21.38 33.34 22.45
CA TYR A 135 -21.36 34.17 23.65
C TYR A 135 -19.93 34.57 24.06
N LEU A 136 -19.08 34.94 23.10
CA LEU A 136 -17.67 35.28 23.36
C LEU A 136 -17.53 36.77 23.71
N HIS A 137 -17.18 37.08 24.96
CA HIS A 137 -17.13 38.47 25.45
C HIS A 137 -15.95 39.29 24.89
N ARG A 138 -14.94 38.64 24.29
CA ARG A 138 -13.77 39.30 23.71
C ARG A 138 -13.88 39.43 22.21
N GLU A 139 -13.78 40.66 21.71
CA GLU A 139 -13.90 40.97 20.29
C GLU A 139 -12.93 40.17 19.40
N THR A 140 -11.65 40.05 19.81
CA THR A 140 -10.65 39.30 19.04
C THR A 140 -11.01 37.80 18.92
N GLU A 141 -11.54 37.20 19.98
CA GLU A 141 -11.96 35.81 20.00
C GLU A 141 -13.23 35.60 19.15
N LEU A 142 -14.20 36.52 19.27
CA LEU A 142 -15.42 36.51 18.46
C LEU A 142 -15.10 36.64 16.96
N ARG A 143 -14.25 37.59 16.57
CA ARG A 143 -13.82 37.78 15.17
C ARG A 143 -13.15 36.55 14.60
N ALA A 144 -12.22 35.95 15.35
CA ALA A 144 -11.56 34.73 14.92
C ALA A 144 -12.57 33.59 14.74
N TYR A 145 -13.52 33.46 15.67
CA TYR A 145 -14.53 32.42 15.60
C TYR A 145 -15.57 32.65 14.50
N LEU A 146 -15.99 33.88 14.23
CA LEU A 146 -16.90 34.19 13.12
C LEU A 146 -16.26 33.91 11.77
N ALA A 147 -14.97 34.21 11.58
CA ALA A 147 -14.25 33.82 10.37
C ALA A 147 -14.29 32.29 10.16
N ARG A 148 -14.10 31.51 11.24
CA ARG A 148 -14.27 30.05 11.21
C ARG A 148 -15.70 29.63 10.87
N LEU A 149 -16.71 30.26 11.48
CA LEU A 149 -18.12 29.96 11.18
C LEU A 149 -18.48 30.28 9.74
N GLN A 150 -17.91 31.33 9.13
CA GLN A 150 -18.08 31.61 7.71
C GLN A 150 -17.51 30.50 6.83
N HIS A 151 -16.35 29.93 7.18
CA HIS A 151 -15.83 28.74 6.48
C HIS A 151 -16.76 27.53 6.60
N ILE A 152 -17.40 27.34 7.76
CA ILE A 152 -18.38 26.27 7.97
C ILE A 152 -19.65 26.51 7.15
N ALA A 153 -20.14 27.75 7.13
CA ALA A 153 -21.31 28.17 6.35
C ALA A 153 -21.03 28.07 4.84
N GLY A 154 -19.78 28.27 4.42
CA GLY A 154 -19.36 28.26 3.02
C GLY A 154 -19.97 29.45 2.29
N TYR A 155 -20.83 29.19 1.31
CA TYR A 155 -21.55 30.24 0.58
C TYR A 155 -22.94 30.54 1.17
N LYS A 156 -23.32 29.84 2.24
CA LYS A 156 -24.66 30.01 2.83
C LYS A 156 -24.67 31.18 3.80
N PRO A 157 -25.79 31.89 3.95
CA PRO A 157 -25.90 32.98 4.90
C PRO A 157 -25.59 32.50 6.32
N LEU A 158 -24.63 33.16 6.98
CA LEU A 158 -24.33 32.95 8.40
C LEU A 158 -25.15 33.92 9.26
N LEU A 159 -25.85 33.41 10.27
CA LEU A 159 -26.66 34.16 11.21
C LEU A 159 -26.12 33.95 12.63
N LEU A 160 -25.76 35.04 13.32
CA LEU A 160 -25.53 35.02 14.76
C LEU A 160 -26.90 35.02 15.46
N ALA A 161 -27.39 33.82 15.78
CA ALA A 161 -28.78 33.61 16.16
C ALA A 161 -29.10 34.07 17.59
N GLU A 162 -28.06 34.26 18.40
CA GLU A 162 -28.11 34.86 19.73
C GLU A 162 -26.82 35.65 19.97
N ALA A 163 -26.99 36.93 20.29
CA ALA A 163 -25.95 37.88 20.61
C ALA A 163 -26.30 38.59 21.92
N GLY A 164 -25.46 38.46 22.93
CA GLY A 164 -25.56 39.31 24.11
C GLY A 164 -24.80 38.77 25.31
N ALA A 165 -24.91 39.51 26.42
CA ALA A 165 -24.42 39.14 27.73
C ALA A 165 -25.48 39.46 28.80
N ASP A 166 -25.28 38.93 30.00
CA ASP A 166 -26.19 39.09 31.14
C ASP A 166 -25.79 40.31 31.98
N SER A 167 -26.76 41.16 32.34
CA SER A 167 -26.48 42.33 33.17
C SER A 167 -26.27 42.02 34.66
N ILE A 168 -26.64 40.82 35.16
CA ILE A 168 -26.35 40.42 36.55
C ILE A 168 -24.83 40.31 36.74
N ARG A 169 -24.12 39.74 35.76
CA ARG A 169 -22.67 39.51 35.82
C ARG A 169 -21.85 40.66 35.23
N GLU A 170 -22.30 41.27 34.14
CA GLU A 170 -21.54 42.32 33.42
C GLU A 170 -21.94 43.75 33.80
N GLY A 171 -23.04 43.92 34.55
CA GLY A 171 -23.69 45.21 34.73
C GLY A 171 -24.45 45.67 33.47
N GLU A 172 -25.35 46.64 33.62
CA GLU A 172 -26.18 47.11 32.51
C GLU A 172 -25.39 47.80 31.39
N HIS A 173 -24.30 48.50 31.73
CA HIS A 173 -23.43 49.13 30.74
C HIS A 173 -22.57 48.09 30.01
N GLY A 174 -21.95 47.15 30.74
CA GLY A 174 -21.15 46.06 30.16
C GLY A 174 -21.98 45.16 29.25
N GLN A 175 -23.23 44.87 29.63
CA GLN A 175 -24.21 44.21 28.75
C GLN A 175 -24.36 44.95 27.42
N GLY A 176 -24.56 46.27 27.48
CA GLY A 176 -24.76 47.09 26.29
C GLY A 176 -23.54 47.11 25.36
N GLU A 177 -22.35 47.26 25.93
CA GLU A 177 -21.08 47.24 25.18
C GLU A 177 -20.84 45.89 24.50
N ILE A 178 -20.99 44.77 25.23
CA ILE A 178 -20.74 43.43 24.69
C ILE A 178 -21.79 43.08 23.62
N THR A 179 -23.07 43.38 23.87
CA THR A 179 -24.14 43.06 22.91
C THR A 179 -24.02 43.89 21.63
N ALA A 180 -23.69 45.19 21.74
CA ALA A 180 -23.43 46.02 20.57
C ALA A 180 -22.17 45.57 19.81
N MET A 181 -21.12 45.15 20.52
CA MET A 181 -19.93 44.55 19.91
C MET A 181 -20.28 43.27 19.13
N HIS A 182 -21.06 42.36 19.71
CA HIS A 182 -21.50 41.15 19.00
C HIS A 182 -22.23 41.46 17.69
N VAL A 183 -23.18 42.40 17.72
CA VAL A 183 -23.95 42.80 16.53
C VAL A 183 -23.04 43.43 15.47
N ARG A 184 -22.25 44.43 15.86
CA ARG A 184 -21.32 45.13 14.95
C ARG A 184 -20.36 44.15 14.29
N VAL A 185 -19.66 43.34 15.09
CA VAL A 185 -18.66 42.40 14.60
C VAL A 185 -19.28 41.33 13.70
N ALA A 186 -20.49 40.85 14.01
CA ALA A 186 -21.19 39.89 13.14
C ALA A 186 -21.34 40.43 11.71
N PHE A 187 -21.82 41.66 11.55
CA PHE A 187 -21.97 42.26 10.22
C PHE A 187 -20.64 42.61 9.57
N GLU A 188 -19.67 43.14 10.32
CA GLU A 188 -18.34 43.46 9.78
C GLU A 188 -17.64 42.19 9.25
N GLU A 189 -17.86 41.02 9.87
CA GLU A 189 -17.36 39.72 9.40
C GLU A 189 -18.28 39.06 8.33
N GLY A 190 -19.31 39.77 7.88
CA GLY A 190 -20.19 39.40 6.78
C GLY A 190 -21.30 38.40 7.12
N ALA A 191 -21.68 38.28 8.40
CA ALA A 191 -22.91 37.59 8.76
C ALA A 191 -24.11 38.32 8.13
N CYS A 192 -25.12 37.56 7.68
CA CYS A 192 -26.33 38.14 7.10
C CYS A 192 -27.23 38.81 8.15
N GLY A 193 -26.98 38.55 9.44
CA GLY A 193 -27.71 39.13 10.54
C GLY A 193 -27.17 38.72 11.91
N ALA A 194 -27.66 39.41 12.94
CA ALA A 194 -27.48 39.06 14.33
C ALA A 194 -28.81 39.27 15.08
N ILE A 195 -29.07 38.46 16.10
CA ILE A 195 -30.28 38.55 16.93
C ILE A 195 -29.86 38.78 18.38
N ALA A 196 -30.25 39.93 18.95
CA ALA A 196 -30.05 40.17 20.37
C ALA A 196 -30.78 39.08 21.19
N PHE A 197 -30.10 38.52 22.20
CA PHE A 197 -30.55 37.31 22.91
C PHE A 197 -32.00 37.38 23.41
N ALA A 198 -32.35 38.47 24.11
CA ALA A 198 -33.71 38.67 24.61
C ALA A 198 -34.12 40.14 24.54
N TRP A 199 -35.43 40.38 24.35
CA TRP A 199 -35.99 41.72 24.44
C TRP A 199 -36.18 42.16 25.90
N THR A 200 -36.71 41.28 26.75
CA THR A 200 -36.96 41.50 28.17
C THR A 200 -36.13 40.55 29.04
N ASP A 201 -35.89 40.92 30.30
CA ASP A 201 -35.23 40.08 31.30
C ASP A 201 -36.09 38.87 31.75
N GLU A 202 -37.36 38.80 31.36
CA GLU A 202 -38.20 37.61 31.63
C GLU A 202 -37.84 36.44 30.71
N TRP A 203 -37.53 35.30 31.31
CA TRP A 203 -37.18 34.07 30.58
C TRP A 203 -37.82 32.83 31.18
N TRP A 204 -38.24 31.91 30.31
CA TRP A 204 -38.95 30.68 30.70
C TRP A 204 -38.30 29.46 30.07
N ARG A 205 -38.13 28.39 30.86
CA ARG A 205 -37.67 27.09 30.40
C ARG A 205 -38.53 25.99 30.98
N GLY A 206 -39.16 25.18 30.12
CA GLY A 206 -39.99 24.05 30.55
C GLY A 206 -41.22 24.45 31.38
N GLY A 207 -41.73 25.68 31.20
CA GLY A 207 -42.85 26.21 31.98
C GLY A 207 -42.46 26.80 33.34
N CYS A 208 -41.18 26.83 33.68
CA CYS A 208 -40.66 27.51 34.86
C CYS A 208 -39.93 28.79 34.44
N GLU A 209 -40.01 29.81 35.29
CA GLU A 209 -39.23 31.04 35.14
C GLU A 209 -37.74 30.81 35.48
N VAL A 210 -36.84 31.49 34.78
CA VAL A 210 -35.40 31.51 35.04
C VAL A 210 -35.03 32.86 35.65
N GLU A 211 -34.72 32.88 36.95
CA GLU A 211 -34.48 34.11 37.71
C GLU A 211 -33.02 34.60 37.70
N ASP A 212 -32.06 33.73 37.37
CA ASP A 212 -30.61 34.03 37.43
C ASP A 212 -30.06 34.68 36.13
N TRP A 213 -30.94 35.10 35.22
CA TRP A 213 -30.59 35.64 33.89
C TRP A 213 -31.25 37.01 33.64
N ALA A 214 -30.46 37.99 33.19
CA ALA A 214 -30.96 39.31 32.80
C ALA A 214 -30.33 39.80 31.47
N PHE A 215 -30.74 39.18 30.35
CA PHE A 215 -30.22 39.49 29.00
C PHE A 215 -31.06 40.52 28.22
N GLY A 216 -32.18 40.98 28.79
CA GLY A 216 -33.13 41.87 28.13
C GLY A 216 -32.51 43.21 27.72
N LEU A 217 -32.95 43.73 26.57
CA LEU A 217 -32.74 45.12 26.18
C LEU A 217 -33.62 46.08 27.01
N VAL A 218 -34.72 45.57 27.56
CA VAL A 218 -35.54 46.22 28.58
C VAL A 218 -35.58 45.35 29.84
N ASP A 219 -35.78 45.98 30.98
CA ASP A 219 -35.95 45.28 32.25
C ASP A 219 -37.31 44.55 32.32
N ARG A 220 -37.56 43.89 33.45
CA ARG A 220 -38.83 43.17 33.70
C ARG A 220 -40.04 44.09 33.62
N GLN A 221 -39.90 45.35 34.01
CA GLN A 221 -40.94 46.39 33.96
C GLN A 221 -41.05 47.08 32.60
N ARG A 222 -40.27 46.65 31.60
CA ARG A 222 -40.18 47.20 30.23
C ARG A 222 -39.53 48.58 30.14
N ASN A 223 -38.79 49.01 31.17
CA ASN A 223 -37.96 50.20 31.08
C ASN A 223 -36.72 49.90 30.22
N ALA A 224 -36.29 50.89 29.44
CA ALA A 224 -35.13 50.74 28.56
C ALA A 224 -33.83 50.63 29.36
N LYS A 225 -33.05 49.57 29.11
CA LYS A 225 -31.68 49.45 29.61
C LYS A 225 -30.71 50.13 28.62
N PRO A 226 -29.50 50.54 29.03
CA PRO A 226 -28.46 51.08 28.15
C PRO A 226 -28.21 50.20 26.90
N ALA A 227 -28.33 48.89 27.06
CA ALA A 227 -28.21 47.93 25.97
C ALA A 227 -29.17 48.18 24.80
N ARG A 228 -30.41 48.65 25.04
CA ARG A 228 -31.37 48.96 23.96
C ARG A 228 -30.82 50.03 23.01
N ALA A 229 -30.26 51.11 23.55
CA ALA A 229 -29.73 52.21 22.76
C ALA A 229 -28.45 51.80 22.00
N ALA A 230 -27.54 51.10 22.69
CA ALA A 230 -26.28 50.63 22.10
C ALA A 230 -26.54 49.64 20.93
N VAL A 231 -27.47 48.70 21.10
CA VAL A 231 -27.83 47.73 20.07
C VAL A 231 -28.56 48.39 18.89
N ALA A 232 -29.49 49.32 19.15
CA ALA A 232 -30.15 50.08 18.09
C ALA A 232 -29.14 50.86 17.24
N ALA A 233 -28.16 51.51 17.89
CA ALA A 233 -27.08 52.19 17.19
C ALA A 233 -26.18 51.23 16.39
N ALA A 234 -25.87 50.04 16.92
CA ALA A 234 -25.09 49.03 16.21
C ALA A 234 -25.81 48.55 14.93
N PHE A 235 -27.11 48.27 15.00
CA PHE A 235 -27.90 47.89 13.82
C PHE A 235 -28.01 49.03 12.80
N ALA A 236 -28.19 50.27 13.24
CA ALA A 236 -28.29 51.43 12.34
C ALA A 236 -26.98 51.69 11.57
N ASN A 237 -25.83 51.32 12.15
CA ASN A 237 -24.51 51.47 11.54
C ASN A 237 -24.02 50.21 10.81
N ALA A 238 -24.82 49.14 10.74
CA ALA A 238 -24.43 47.92 10.05
C ALA A 238 -24.55 48.06 8.52
N PRO A 239 -23.67 47.43 7.71
CA PRO A 239 -22.54 46.62 8.15
C PRO A 239 -21.33 47.43 8.60
N PHE A 240 -21.16 48.65 8.07
CA PHE A 240 -20.10 49.58 8.45
C PHE A 240 -20.65 51.01 8.55
N PRO A 241 -20.24 51.80 9.56
CA PRO A 241 -20.66 53.20 9.67
C PRO A 241 -20.21 54.02 8.46
N GLU A 242 -21.06 54.94 7.98
CA GLU A 242 -20.79 55.77 6.81
C GLU A 242 -19.48 56.58 6.93
N THR A 243 -19.17 57.06 8.14
CA THR A 243 -17.91 57.78 8.44
C THR A 243 -16.66 56.93 8.22
N VAL A 244 -16.75 55.61 8.41
CA VAL A 244 -15.66 54.67 8.16
C VAL A 244 -15.52 54.43 6.65
N ARG A 245 -16.65 54.31 5.94
CA ARG A 245 -16.70 54.03 4.50
C ARG A 245 -16.11 55.15 3.64
N GLN A 246 -16.23 56.40 4.09
CA GLN A 246 -15.66 57.57 3.40
C GLN A 246 -14.13 57.56 3.32
N ASN A 247 -13.46 56.83 4.22
CA ASN A 247 -12.00 56.72 4.26
C ASN A 247 -11.47 55.45 3.55
N TRP A 248 -12.33 54.72 2.85
CA TRP A 248 -11.91 53.50 2.15
C TRP A 248 -11.13 53.83 0.87
N PRO A 249 -10.11 53.02 0.54
CA PRO A 249 -9.26 53.26 -0.63
C PRO A 249 -10.04 53.06 -1.93
N ARG A 250 -9.70 53.84 -2.95
CA ARG A 250 -10.24 53.64 -4.29
C ARG A 250 -9.83 52.27 -4.86
N VAL A 251 -10.77 51.55 -5.47
CA VAL A 251 -10.53 50.25 -6.09
C VAL A 251 -10.63 50.32 -7.62
N SER A 252 -9.63 49.78 -8.33
CA SER A 252 -9.76 49.50 -9.77
C SER A 252 -10.11 48.03 -9.97
N VAL A 253 -11.30 47.75 -10.50
CA VAL A 253 -11.73 46.41 -10.88
C VAL A 253 -11.29 46.13 -12.31
N VAL A 254 -10.44 45.12 -12.51
CA VAL A 254 -9.93 44.71 -13.82
C VAL A 254 -10.60 43.41 -14.24
N VAL A 255 -11.28 43.45 -15.38
CA VAL A 255 -11.92 42.29 -16.04
C VAL A 255 -11.18 41.98 -17.33
N CYS A 256 -10.60 40.79 -17.44
CA CYS A 256 -9.95 40.35 -18.68
C CYS A 256 -10.91 39.43 -19.45
N ALA A 257 -11.20 39.77 -20.70
CA ALA A 257 -12.18 39.05 -21.51
C ALA A 257 -11.57 38.60 -22.85
N TYR A 258 -11.79 37.32 -23.19
CA TYR A 258 -11.49 36.75 -24.50
C TYR A 258 -12.58 35.76 -24.90
N ASN A 259 -13.35 36.08 -25.94
CA ASN A 259 -14.47 35.28 -26.43
C ASN A 259 -15.45 34.87 -25.30
N ALA A 260 -15.95 35.85 -24.56
CA ALA A 260 -16.76 35.70 -23.36
C ALA A 260 -18.20 36.22 -23.53
N ALA A 261 -18.72 36.27 -24.77
CA ALA A 261 -20.05 36.83 -25.03
C ALA A 261 -21.19 36.15 -24.24
N ASP A 262 -21.04 34.86 -23.90
CA ASP A 262 -22.05 34.07 -23.19
C ASP A 262 -22.21 34.46 -21.71
N THR A 263 -21.19 35.06 -21.07
CA THR A 263 -21.17 35.32 -19.62
C THR A 263 -20.87 36.76 -19.24
N LEU A 264 -20.31 37.56 -20.15
CA LEU A 264 -19.85 38.91 -19.83
C LEU A 264 -20.97 39.84 -19.36
N GLU A 265 -22.18 39.71 -19.92
CA GLU A 265 -23.34 40.53 -19.54
C GLU A 265 -23.67 40.38 -18.05
N ASP A 266 -23.70 39.14 -17.54
CA ASP A 266 -23.98 38.88 -16.11
C ASP A 266 -22.86 39.44 -15.21
N CYS A 267 -21.61 39.33 -15.66
CA CYS A 267 -20.45 39.90 -14.98
C CYS A 267 -20.57 41.42 -14.83
N LEU A 268 -20.71 42.15 -15.94
CA LEU A 268 -20.78 43.61 -15.93
C LEU A 268 -22.03 44.12 -15.22
N SER A 269 -23.18 43.47 -15.42
CA SER A 269 -24.42 43.77 -14.70
C SER A 269 -24.28 43.59 -13.18
N SER A 270 -23.49 42.62 -12.72
CA SER A 270 -23.21 42.43 -11.29
C SER A 270 -22.28 43.51 -10.72
N LEU A 271 -21.28 43.94 -11.50
CA LEU A 271 -20.37 45.02 -11.12
C LEU A 271 -21.09 46.36 -11.00
N ASP A 272 -22.06 46.65 -11.86
CA ASP A 272 -22.88 47.87 -11.79
C ASP A 272 -23.71 47.98 -10.49
N ARG A 273 -23.93 46.85 -9.80
CA ARG A 273 -24.71 46.76 -8.55
C ARG A 273 -23.87 46.81 -7.27
N LEU A 274 -22.55 46.97 -7.39
CA LEU A 274 -21.67 47.03 -6.21
C LEU A 274 -22.01 48.21 -5.32
N THR A 275 -22.07 47.96 -4.01
CA THR A 275 -22.38 48.97 -2.98
C THR A 275 -21.17 49.81 -2.58
N TYR A 276 -19.97 49.46 -3.04
CA TYR A 276 -18.71 50.11 -2.69
C TYR A 276 -18.66 51.57 -3.17
N PRO A 277 -18.21 52.54 -2.35
CA PRO A 277 -18.40 53.96 -2.64
C PRO A 277 -17.51 54.48 -3.77
N ASP A 278 -16.24 54.06 -3.84
CA ASP A 278 -15.26 54.59 -4.81
C ASP A 278 -14.55 53.47 -5.57
N TYR A 279 -15.03 53.18 -6.78
CA TYR A 279 -14.40 52.21 -7.67
C TYR A 279 -14.58 52.55 -9.15
N GLU A 280 -13.67 52.04 -9.97
CA GLU A 280 -13.75 52.04 -11.43
C GLU A 280 -13.72 50.62 -11.98
N VAL A 281 -14.27 50.42 -13.18
CA VAL A 281 -14.23 49.12 -13.88
C VAL A 281 -13.45 49.28 -15.18
N ILE A 282 -12.42 48.47 -15.35
CA ILE A 282 -11.55 48.42 -16.53
C ILE A 282 -11.71 47.04 -17.17
N LEU A 283 -12.27 47.01 -18.37
CA LEU A 283 -12.38 45.78 -19.15
C LEU A 283 -11.29 45.76 -20.22
N VAL A 284 -10.44 44.74 -20.18
CA VAL A 284 -9.43 44.49 -21.20
C VAL A 284 -9.94 43.39 -22.13
N ASN A 285 -10.29 43.76 -23.36
CA ASN A 285 -10.70 42.83 -24.41
C ASN A 285 -9.44 42.33 -25.15
N ASP A 286 -9.05 41.09 -24.88
CA ASP A 286 -7.82 40.44 -25.36
C ASP A 286 -8.00 39.86 -26.78
N GLY A 287 -8.49 40.69 -27.70
CA GLY A 287 -8.64 40.34 -29.11
C GLY A 287 -9.78 39.36 -29.41
N SER A 288 -10.93 39.51 -28.76
CA SER A 288 -12.11 38.67 -29.01
C SER A 288 -12.61 38.77 -30.45
N SER A 289 -13.10 37.65 -30.99
CA SER A 289 -13.69 37.51 -32.33
C SER A 289 -15.22 37.41 -32.32
N ASP A 290 -15.83 37.36 -31.14
CA ASP A 290 -17.28 37.29 -30.94
C ASP A 290 -17.85 38.65 -30.47
N ALA A 291 -19.10 38.65 -30.00
CA ALA A 291 -19.80 39.86 -29.54
C ALA A 291 -19.30 40.45 -28.20
N THR A 292 -18.20 39.93 -27.61
CA THR A 292 -17.67 40.38 -26.31
C THR A 292 -17.42 41.90 -26.29
N GLY A 293 -16.80 42.45 -27.33
CA GLY A 293 -16.53 43.88 -27.42
C GLY A 293 -17.80 44.74 -27.52
N ASP A 294 -18.82 44.24 -28.23
CA ASP A 294 -20.09 44.94 -28.41
C ASP A 294 -20.92 44.96 -27.12
N ILE A 295 -20.90 43.87 -26.34
CA ILE A 295 -21.52 43.78 -25.01
C ILE A 295 -20.85 44.77 -24.06
N ALA A 296 -19.50 44.78 -24.01
CA ALA A 296 -18.77 45.68 -23.13
C ALA A 296 -19.14 47.16 -23.37
N ARG A 297 -19.31 47.58 -24.63
CA ARG A 297 -19.66 48.97 -25.01
C ARG A 297 -21.06 49.39 -24.57
N GLN A 298 -21.93 48.46 -24.19
CA GLN A 298 -23.27 48.77 -23.69
C GLN A 298 -23.25 49.25 -22.23
N HIS A 299 -22.17 48.97 -21.48
CA HIS A 299 -22.02 49.40 -20.09
C HIS A 299 -21.24 50.72 -19.98
N SER A 300 -21.94 51.80 -19.64
CA SER A 300 -21.37 53.15 -19.58
C SER A 300 -20.34 53.36 -18.47
N ARG A 301 -20.34 52.53 -17.42
CA ARG A 301 -19.40 52.60 -16.29
C ARG A 301 -18.07 51.88 -16.57
N VAL A 302 -17.99 51.12 -17.66
CA VAL A 302 -16.84 50.28 -18.01
C VAL A 302 -15.89 51.01 -18.94
N ARG A 303 -14.64 51.16 -18.51
CA ARG A 303 -13.55 51.63 -19.38
C ARG A 303 -12.99 50.45 -20.17
N ILE A 304 -13.21 50.45 -21.47
CA ILE A 304 -12.79 49.35 -22.35
C ILE A 304 -11.42 49.64 -22.95
N ILE A 305 -10.54 48.64 -22.93
CA ILE A 305 -9.23 48.66 -23.58
C ILE A 305 -9.16 47.46 -24.52
N GLU A 306 -9.01 47.72 -25.82
CA GLU A 306 -8.86 46.68 -26.83
C GLU A 306 -7.38 46.43 -27.13
N VAL A 307 -6.96 45.16 -27.05
CA VAL A 307 -5.59 44.74 -27.36
C VAL A 307 -5.60 43.51 -28.28
N PRO A 308 -4.56 43.30 -29.10
CA PRO A 308 -4.37 42.03 -29.79
C PRO A 308 -4.22 40.89 -28.79
N ASN A 309 -4.74 39.70 -29.12
CA ASN A 309 -4.68 38.54 -28.22
C ASN A 309 -3.23 38.19 -27.85
N ALA A 310 -2.89 38.47 -26.59
CA ALA A 310 -1.58 38.23 -26.00
C ALA A 310 -1.65 37.28 -24.79
N GLY A 311 -2.86 36.88 -24.36
CA GLY A 311 -3.10 35.98 -23.26
C GLY A 311 -3.46 36.68 -21.95
N LEU A 312 -3.97 35.89 -21.00
CA LEU A 312 -4.59 36.39 -19.76
C LEU A 312 -3.68 37.30 -18.94
N SER A 313 -2.43 36.89 -18.69
CA SER A 313 -1.50 37.66 -17.86
C SER A 313 -1.08 38.98 -18.51
N ALA A 314 -0.96 39.02 -19.84
CA ALA A 314 -0.69 40.26 -20.57
C ALA A 314 -1.89 41.22 -20.44
N ALA A 315 -3.12 40.72 -20.60
CA ALA A 315 -4.33 41.50 -20.39
C ALA A 315 -4.43 42.04 -18.95
N ARG A 316 -4.10 41.23 -17.93
CA ARG A 316 -4.06 41.66 -16.52
C ARG A 316 -3.07 42.80 -16.27
N ASN A 317 -1.93 42.80 -16.95
CA ASN A 317 -0.94 43.87 -16.87
C ASN A 317 -1.38 45.15 -17.58
N VAL A 318 -2.08 45.05 -18.71
CA VAL A 318 -2.70 46.20 -19.37
C VAL A 318 -3.71 46.86 -18.44
N GLY A 319 -4.53 46.05 -17.76
CA GLY A 319 -5.44 46.53 -16.72
C GLY A 319 -4.72 47.19 -15.55
N LEU A 320 -3.64 46.58 -15.05
CA LEU A 320 -2.79 47.16 -13.98
C LEU A 320 -2.21 48.53 -14.38
N ALA A 321 -1.74 48.66 -15.62
CA ALA A 321 -1.18 49.91 -16.12
C ALA A 321 -2.24 51.02 -16.22
N ALA A 322 -3.48 50.66 -16.53
CA ALA A 322 -4.61 51.59 -16.60
C ALA A 322 -5.26 51.90 -15.24
N ALA A 323 -5.02 51.07 -14.22
CA ALA A 323 -5.61 51.19 -12.89
C ALA A 323 -5.13 52.43 -12.13
N THR A 324 -6.09 53.18 -11.58
CA THR A 324 -5.85 54.39 -10.77
C THR A 324 -6.07 54.21 -9.28
N GLY A 325 -6.72 53.11 -8.87
CA GLY A 325 -6.99 52.79 -7.47
C GLY A 325 -5.75 52.35 -6.70
N GLU A 326 -5.79 52.54 -5.38
CA GLU A 326 -4.76 52.04 -4.46
C GLU A 326 -4.79 50.52 -4.38
N ILE A 327 -5.98 49.93 -4.56
CA ILE A 327 -6.21 48.49 -4.64
C ILE A 327 -6.66 48.13 -6.05
N VAL A 328 -6.08 47.07 -6.60
CA VAL A 328 -6.49 46.49 -7.89
C VAL A 328 -7.15 45.16 -7.62
N ALA A 329 -8.45 45.06 -7.89
CA ALA A 329 -9.23 43.84 -7.82
C ALA A 329 -9.32 43.20 -9.21
N TYR A 330 -9.13 41.89 -9.29
CA TYR A 330 -9.28 41.12 -10.51
C TYR A 330 -10.47 40.18 -10.39
N THR A 331 -11.25 40.12 -11.47
CA THR A 331 -12.30 39.13 -11.64
C THR A 331 -12.36 38.71 -13.11
N ASP A 332 -12.98 37.57 -13.39
CA ASP A 332 -13.01 36.98 -14.73
C ASP A 332 -14.36 37.25 -15.41
N ALA A 333 -14.39 37.31 -16.75
CA ALA A 333 -15.61 37.59 -17.52
C ALA A 333 -16.71 36.51 -17.38
N ASP A 334 -16.40 35.36 -16.77
CA ASP A 334 -17.32 34.28 -16.43
C ASP A 334 -17.70 34.26 -14.94
N THR A 335 -17.72 35.43 -14.30
CA THR A 335 -18.10 35.60 -12.89
C THR A 335 -19.26 36.55 -12.69
N ARG A 336 -20.04 36.32 -11.62
CA ARG A 336 -21.03 37.24 -11.06
C ARG A 336 -20.64 37.53 -9.62
N VAL A 337 -20.41 38.78 -9.28
CA VAL A 337 -19.96 39.18 -7.94
C VAL A 337 -21.15 39.48 -7.02
N ASP A 338 -20.98 39.25 -5.71
CA ASP A 338 -21.93 39.73 -4.72
C ASP A 338 -21.95 41.28 -4.68
N ARG A 339 -23.08 41.88 -4.32
CA ARG A 339 -23.22 43.34 -4.20
C ARG A 339 -22.22 43.95 -3.19
N ASP A 340 -21.85 43.20 -2.16
CA ASP A 340 -20.94 43.60 -1.11
C ASP A 340 -19.53 42.99 -1.31
N TRP A 341 -19.26 42.41 -2.48
CA TRP A 341 -17.99 41.74 -2.81
C TRP A 341 -16.76 42.61 -2.53
N LEU A 342 -16.70 43.82 -3.10
CA LEU A 342 -15.57 44.73 -2.87
C LEU A 342 -15.43 45.15 -1.41
N THR A 343 -16.56 45.34 -0.71
CA THR A 343 -16.58 45.72 0.71
C THR A 343 -15.80 44.70 1.54
N TYR A 344 -16.10 43.41 1.39
CA TYR A 344 -15.41 42.36 2.14
C TYR A 344 -14.05 42.01 1.55
N LEU A 345 -13.85 42.14 0.23
CA LEU A 345 -12.56 41.88 -0.40
C LEU A 345 -11.50 42.90 0.06
N VAL A 346 -11.91 44.16 0.31
CA VAL A 346 -11.02 45.22 0.79
C VAL A 346 -10.79 45.17 2.30
N GLN A 347 -11.74 44.65 3.07
CA GLN A 347 -11.68 44.64 4.54
C GLN A 347 -10.35 44.10 5.12
N PRO A 348 -9.72 43.02 4.60
CA PRO A 348 -8.42 42.56 5.10
C PRO A 348 -7.30 43.61 5.01
N PHE A 349 -7.30 44.48 3.99
CA PHE A 349 -6.30 45.55 3.85
C PHE A 349 -6.46 46.65 4.89
N LEU A 350 -7.69 46.82 5.41
CA LEU A 350 -8.03 47.83 6.42
C LEU A 350 -7.74 47.34 7.85
N THR A 351 -7.85 46.03 8.07
CA THR A 351 -7.82 45.42 9.41
C THR A 351 -6.53 44.66 9.68
N SER A 352 -5.67 44.44 8.68
CA SER A 352 -4.46 43.65 8.79
C SER A 352 -3.38 44.10 7.81
N ASP A 353 -2.13 43.79 8.14
CA ASP A 353 -0.98 44.02 7.26
C ASP A 353 -0.87 42.90 6.21
N VAL A 354 -1.71 43.01 5.18
CA VAL A 354 -1.74 42.14 3.99
C VAL A 354 -1.57 42.99 2.73
N VAL A 355 -0.93 42.39 1.72
CA VAL A 355 -0.71 43.02 0.40
C VAL A 355 -1.63 42.45 -0.68
N GLY A 356 -2.30 41.34 -0.38
CA GLY A 356 -3.31 40.71 -1.22
C GLY A 356 -4.49 40.24 -0.39
N SER A 357 -5.62 40.03 -1.05
CA SER A 357 -6.86 39.51 -0.47
C SER A 357 -7.59 38.67 -1.53
N GLY A 358 -8.39 37.70 -1.11
CA GLY A 358 -9.25 36.94 -2.01
C GLY A 358 -10.39 36.28 -1.27
N GLY A 359 -11.34 35.74 -2.02
CA GLY A 359 -12.56 35.16 -1.46
C GLY A 359 -12.93 33.79 -2.03
N PRO A 360 -14.05 33.22 -1.57
CA PRO A 360 -14.57 31.97 -2.07
C PRO A 360 -15.20 32.09 -3.47
N ASN A 361 -15.13 30.99 -4.23
CA ASN A 361 -15.77 30.84 -5.53
C ASN A 361 -16.93 29.85 -5.40
N VAL A 362 -18.12 30.32 -5.73
CA VAL A 362 -19.38 29.60 -5.63
C VAL A 362 -19.81 29.15 -7.01
N VAL A 363 -20.48 28.01 -7.09
CA VAL A 363 -21.06 27.52 -8.34
C VAL A 363 -22.46 28.14 -8.47
N PRO A 364 -22.78 28.83 -9.57
CA PRO A 364 -24.14 29.31 -9.84
C PRO A 364 -25.13 28.13 -9.85
N ASP A 365 -26.29 28.25 -9.21
CA ASP A 365 -27.31 27.19 -9.20
C ASP A 365 -28.04 27.08 -10.55
N ASP A 366 -28.04 28.17 -11.32
CA ASP A 366 -28.59 28.32 -12.67
C ASP A 366 -27.66 27.82 -13.79
N ASP A 367 -26.46 27.34 -13.45
CA ASP A 367 -25.52 26.79 -14.42
C ASP A 367 -26.10 25.53 -15.12
N PRO A 368 -25.87 25.34 -16.43
CA PRO A 368 -26.33 24.16 -17.15
C PRO A 368 -25.85 22.84 -16.53
N PRO A 369 -26.58 21.70 -16.72
CA PRO A 369 -26.26 20.44 -16.07
C PRO A 369 -24.82 19.92 -16.26
N VAL A 370 -24.18 20.21 -17.40
CA VAL A 370 -22.77 19.86 -17.65
C VAL A 370 -21.84 20.75 -16.82
N ALA A 371 -22.09 22.06 -16.75
CA ALA A 371 -21.32 23.01 -15.94
C ALA A 371 -21.38 22.64 -14.45
N GLN A 372 -22.56 22.24 -13.96
CA GLN A 372 -22.71 21.67 -12.62
C GLN A 372 -21.83 20.44 -12.38
N CYS A 373 -21.68 19.55 -13.39
CA CYS A 373 -20.79 18.40 -13.28
C CYS A 373 -19.31 18.80 -13.31
N VAL A 374 -18.95 19.77 -14.16
CA VAL A 374 -17.58 20.30 -14.28
C VAL A 374 -17.14 21.00 -13.00
N ALA A 375 -18.01 21.76 -12.35
CA ALA A 375 -17.73 22.40 -11.07
C ALA A 375 -17.41 21.41 -9.94
N ARG A 376 -17.87 20.16 -10.08
CA ARG A 376 -17.61 19.06 -9.14
C ARG A 376 -16.46 18.16 -9.60
N ALA A 377 -15.86 18.44 -10.76
CA ALA A 377 -14.70 17.76 -11.29
C ALA A 377 -13.39 18.42 -10.79
N PRO A 378 -12.26 17.71 -10.83
CA PRO A 378 -11.00 18.25 -10.31
C PRO A 378 -10.43 19.38 -11.18
N GLY A 379 -9.82 20.36 -10.54
CA GLY A 379 -9.19 21.50 -11.20
C GLY A 379 -10.16 22.67 -11.47
N GLY A 380 -11.03 22.99 -10.51
CA GLY A 380 -11.71 24.29 -10.45
C GLY A 380 -10.87 25.34 -9.67
N PRO A 381 -11.24 26.62 -9.73
CA PRO A 381 -10.54 27.69 -9.03
C PRO A 381 -10.81 27.59 -7.51
N THR A 382 -9.80 27.19 -6.73
CA THR A 382 -9.95 27.02 -5.27
C THR A 382 -8.81 27.68 -4.51
N HIS A 383 -9.17 28.39 -3.44
CA HIS A 383 -8.22 29.01 -2.52
C HIS A 383 -7.51 27.96 -1.66
N VAL A 384 -6.34 28.33 -1.14
CA VAL A 384 -5.52 27.52 -0.25
C VAL A 384 -5.19 28.35 0.99
N LEU A 385 -5.65 27.93 2.16
CA LEU A 385 -5.61 28.72 3.41
C LEU A 385 -4.55 28.22 4.39
N LEU A 386 -3.68 29.09 4.86
CA LEU A 386 -2.74 28.79 5.94
C LEU A 386 -3.45 28.73 7.30
N ASP A 387 -4.44 29.60 7.49
CA ASP A 387 -5.36 29.62 8.63
C ASP A 387 -6.73 30.18 8.18
N ASP A 388 -7.66 30.40 9.11
CA ASP A 388 -9.02 30.86 8.76
C ASP A 388 -9.07 32.29 8.16
N ARG A 389 -7.95 33.04 8.13
CA ARG A 389 -7.87 34.42 7.60
C ARG A 389 -6.72 34.68 6.63
N ILE A 390 -5.74 33.79 6.53
CA ILE A 390 -4.56 33.96 5.67
C ILE A 390 -4.54 32.89 4.60
N ALA A 391 -4.37 33.30 3.35
CA ALA A 391 -4.23 32.44 2.19
C ALA A 391 -2.76 32.28 1.75
N GLU A 392 -2.42 31.06 1.32
CA GLU A 392 -1.25 30.82 0.47
C GLU A 392 -1.58 31.10 -1.01
N HIS A 393 -2.82 30.90 -1.42
CA HIS A 393 -3.26 31.15 -2.80
C HIS A 393 -4.72 31.56 -2.85
N VAL A 394 -4.99 32.59 -3.65
CA VAL A 394 -6.33 33.07 -3.99
C VAL A 394 -6.51 33.00 -5.51
N PRO A 395 -7.61 32.46 -6.04
CA PRO A 395 -7.78 32.28 -7.48
C PRO A 395 -7.98 33.58 -8.25
N GLY A 396 -7.58 33.58 -9.52
CA GLY A 396 -7.66 34.73 -10.42
C GLY A 396 -9.02 35.43 -10.54
N CYS A 397 -10.12 34.68 -10.39
CA CYS A 397 -11.48 35.18 -10.51
C CYS A 397 -11.98 35.95 -9.26
N ASN A 398 -11.26 35.89 -8.13
CA ASN A 398 -11.66 36.54 -6.89
C ASN A 398 -10.43 36.91 -6.04
N MET A 399 -9.68 37.92 -6.52
CA MET A 399 -8.48 38.39 -5.87
C MET A 399 -8.34 39.91 -5.96
N ALA A 400 -7.68 40.51 -4.98
CA ALA A 400 -7.28 41.91 -4.98
C ALA A 400 -5.88 42.06 -4.40
N PHE A 401 -5.17 43.10 -4.80
CA PHE A 401 -3.84 43.41 -4.30
C PHE A 401 -3.65 44.91 -4.16
N ARG A 402 -2.75 45.32 -3.26
CA ARG A 402 -2.25 46.70 -3.27
C ARG A 402 -1.48 46.94 -4.57
N ARG A 403 -1.76 48.06 -5.22
CA ARG A 403 -1.19 48.41 -6.52
C ARG A 403 0.34 48.51 -6.46
N ASP A 404 0.87 49.10 -5.40
CA ASP A 404 2.31 49.22 -5.15
C ASP A 404 3.00 47.86 -5.01
N ALA A 405 2.37 46.90 -4.32
CA ALA A 405 2.88 45.54 -4.17
C ALA A 405 2.90 44.78 -5.51
N LEU A 406 1.86 44.92 -6.35
CA LEU A 406 1.84 44.36 -7.71
C LEU A 406 2.95 44.93 -8.59
N LEU A 407 3.15 46.26 -8.54
CA LEU A 407 4.22 46.91 -9.28
C LEU A 407 5.60 46.48 -8.78
N ALA A 408 5.77 46.32 -7.46
CA ALA A 408 7.03 45.87 -6.86
C ALA A 408 7.43 44.44 -7.26
N VAL A 409 6.46 43.57 -7.56
CA VAL A 409 6.74 42.23 -8.11
C VAL A 409 6.84 42.19 -9.64
N GLY A 410 6.56 43.30 -10.33
CA GLY A 410 6.59 43.41 -11.80
C GLY A 410 5.32 42.94 -12.50
N GLY A 411 4.17 42.92 -11.83
CA GLY A 411 2.90 42.47 -12.40
C GLY A 411 2.86 40.95 -12.66
N PHE A 412 1.90 40.50 -13.46
CA PHE A 412 1.74 39.09 -13.86
C PHE A 412 2.77 38.73 -14.92
N ASP A 413 3.31 37.51 -14.87
CA ASP A 413 4.27 37.07 -15.90
C ASP A 413 3.51 36.74 -17.20
N PRO A 414 3.74 37.47 -18.32
CA PRO A 414 3.03 37.27 -19.59
C PRO A 414 3.19 35.86 -20.18
N LEU A 415 4.17 35.10 -19.70
CA LEU A 415 4.37 33.70 -20.07
C LEU A 415 3.13 32.82 -19.83
N TYR A 416 2.38 33.12 -18.77
CA TYR A 416 1.20 32.36 -18.41
C TYR A 416 -0.01 32.78 -19.26
N LEU A 417 -0.11 32.20 -20.46
CA LEU A 417 -1.16 32.56 -21.42
C LEU A 417 -2.59 32.25 -20.95
N ARG A 418 -2.77 31.20 -20.13
CA ARG A 418 -4.10 30.66 -19.78
C ARG A 418 -4.33 30.34 -18.31
N ALA A 419 -3.29 30.00 -17.56
CA ALA A 419 -3.42 29.56 -16.18
C ALA A 419 -2.09 29.49 -15.43
N GLY A 420 -2.16 29.59 -14.11
CA GLY A 420 -1.03 29.48 -13.19
C GLY A 420 -0.37 30.81 -12.83
N ASP A 421 -0.87 31.92 -13.39
CA ASP A 421 -0.38 33.26 -13.11
C ASP A 421 -0.84 33.80 -11.76
N ASP A 422 -2.04 33.41 -11.31
CA ASP A 422 -2.53 33.63 -9.95
C ASP A 422 -1.65 32.93 -8.90
N VAL A 423 -1.28 31.66 -9.15
CA VAL A 423 -0.37 30.89 -8.31
C VAL A 423 1.03 31.53 -8.25
N ASP A 424 1.60 31.87 -9.41
CA ASP A 424 2.90 32.52 -9.51
C ASP A 424 2.92 33.86 -8.75
N MET A 425 1.90 34.70 -8.97
CA MET A 425 1.74 35.98 -8.29
C MET A 425 1.72 35.82 -6.77
N CYS A 426 0.88 34.92 -6.26
CA CYS A 426 0.76 34.66 -4.82
C CYS A 426 2.09 34.21 -4.20
N TRP A 427 2.85 33.35 -4.91
CA TRP A 427 4.15 32.87 -4.42
C TRP A 427 5.26 33.92 -4.51
N ARG A 428 5.28 34.78 -5.53
CA ARG A 428 6.23 35.90 -5.61
C ARG A 428 6.02 36.93 -4.50
N LEU A 429 4.75 37.22 -4.14
CA LEU A 429 4.43 38.09 -3.00
C LEU A 429 4.90 37.45 -1.68
N GLN A 430 4.61 36.17 -1.45
CA GLN A 430 5.03 35.46 -0.23
C GLN A 430 6.54 35.27 -0.11
N THR A 431 7.26 35.16 -1.24
CA THR A 431 8.73 35.05 -1.23
C THR A 431 9.39 36.33 -0.70
N ARG A 432 8.71 37.48 -0.79
CA ARG A 432 9.12 38.74 -0.16
C ARG A 432 8.71 38.85 1.33
N GLY A 433 8.06 37.83 1.88
CA GLY A 433 7.57 37.82 3.26
C GLY A 433 6.20 38.50 3.45
N TRP A 434 5.54 38.91 2.37
CA TRP A 434 4.23 39.53 2.46
C TRP A 434 3.10 38.50 2.57
N ARG A 435 1.99 38.91 3.20
CA ARG A 435 0.84 38.05 3.48
C ARG A 435 -0.35 38.36 2.57
N ILE A 436 -1.16 37.34 2.32
CA ILE A 436 -2.39 37.42 1.54
C ILE A 436 -3.53 37.07 2.48
N GLY A 437 -4.47 37.99 2.66
CA GLY A 437 -5.68 37.77 3.44
C GLY A 437 -6.71 36.93 2.69
N PHE A 438 -7.63 36.34 3.44
CA PHE A 438 -8.78 35.64 2.91
C PHE A 438 -10.06 36.21 3.53
N ALA A 439 -10.94 36.71 2.69
CA ALA A 439 -12.24 37.25 3.05
C ALA A 439 -13.33 36.24 2.68
N SER A 440 -13.79 35.46 3.65
CA SER A 440 -14.83 34.44 3.45
C SER A 440 -16.16 34.99 2.94
N SER A 441 -16.42 36.28 3.17
CA SER A 441 -17.67 36.96 2.80
C SER A 441 -17.59 37.66 1.44
N ALA A 442 -16.41 37.68 0.80
CA ALA A 442 -16.22 38.23 -0.55
C ALA A 442 -16.60 37.17 -1.61
N LEU A 443 -17.90 36.91 -1.75
CA LEU A 443 -18.42 35.83 -2.61
C LEU A 443 -18.43 36.20 -4.10
N VAL A 444 -18.03 35.24 -4.93
CA VAL A 444 -18.16 35.31 -6.40
C VAL A 444 -18.78 34.02 -6.92
N TRP A 445 -19.81 34.12 -7.76
CA TRP A 445 -20.38 33.01 -8.51
C TRP A 445 -19.62 32.85 -9.83
N HIS A 446 -18.94 31.73 -10.02
CA HIS A 446 -18.08 31.49 -11.17
C HIS A 446 -18.70 30.45 -12.10
N HIS A 447 -19.07 30.86 -13.31
CA HIS A 447 -19.67 30.01 -14.33
C HIS A 447 -18.67 28.95 -14.82
N HIS A 448 -19.11 27.70 -14.90
CA HIS A 448 -18.25 26.60 -15.33
C HIS A 448 -18.49 26.22 -16.79
N ARG A 449 -17.51 25.53 -17.38
CA ARG A 449 -17.57 25.13 -18.79
C ARG A 449 -18.78 24.22 -19.05
N THR A 450 -19.57 24.58 -20.06
CA THR A 450 -20.81 23.89 -20.45
C THR A 450 -20.57 22.66 -21.34
N ALA A 451 -19.32 22.40 -21.74
CA ALA A 451 -18.95 21.27 -22.59
C ALA A 451 -17.71 20.53 -22.07
N VAL A 452 -17.70 19.19 -22.23
CA VAL A 452 -16.57 18.32 -21.85
C VAL A 452 -15.30 18.68 -22.64
N THR A 453 -15.44 19.07 -23.91
CA THR A 453 -14.33 19.52 -24.75
C THR A 453 -13.68 20.81 -24.25
N ALA A 454 -14.48 21.74 -23.74
CA ALA A 454 -14.00 22.97 -23.12
C ALA A 454 -13.28 22.67 -21.79
N TYR A 455 -13.82 21.79 -20.96
CA TYR A 455 -13.15 21.30 -19.76
C TYR A 455 -11.80 20.62 -20.09
N TRP A 456 -11.75 19.78 -21.13
CA TRP A 456 -10.50 19.16 -21.58
C TRP A 456 -9.43 20.21 -21.94
N ARG A 457 -9.80 21.22 -22.75
CA ARG A 457 -8.89 22.31 -23.15
C ARG A 457 -8.39 23.10 -21.93
N GLN A 458 -9.26 23.37 -20.96
CA GLN A 458 -8.90 24.03 -19.71
C GLN A 458 -7.87 23.21 -18.93
N GLN A 459 -8.12 21.90 -18.71
CA GLN A 459 -7.18 21.05 -17.98
C GLN A 459 -5.85 20.86 -18.73
N VAL A 460 -5.84 20.92 -20.07
CA VAL A 460 -4.59 20.99 -20.86
C VAL A 460 -3.84 22.28 -20.57
N GLY A 461 -4.51 23.44 -20.60
CA GLY A 461 -3.89 24.73 -20.26
C GLY A 461 -3.34 24.76 -18.83
N TYR A 462 -4.06 24.15 -17.88
CA TYR A 462 -3.59 24.07 -16.51
C TYR A 462 -2.36 23.15 -16.36
N GLY A 463 -2.27 22.07 -17.15
CA GLY A 463 -1.07 21.23 -17.20
C GLY A 463 0.15 21.93 -17.83
N GLU A 464 -0.09 22.83 -18.79
CA GLU A 464 0.93 23.68 -19.41
C GLU A 464 1.47 24.70 -18.38
N GLY A 465 0.59 25.44 -17.71
CA GLY A 465 0.97 26.38 -16.63
C GLY A 465 1.68 25.70 -15.45
N GLU A 466 1.25 24.49 -15.06
CA GLU A 466 1.94 23.66 -14.06
C GLU A 466 3.40 23.38 -14.43
N ARG A 467 3.69 23.13 -15.71
CA ARG A 467 5.05 22.84 -16.17
C ARG A 467 5.96 24.04 -16.02
N TRP A 468 5.43 25.24 -16.24
CA TRP A 468 6.17 26.49 -16.09
C TRP A 468 6.30 26.91 -14.62
N LEU A 469 5.26 26.75 -13.81
CA LEU A 469 5.33 26.90 -12.35
C LEU A 469 6.42 26.01 -11.73
N MET A 470 6.57 24.77 -12.21
CA MET A 470 7.67 23.87 -11.77
C MET A 470 9.06 24.43 -12.09
N ALA A 471 9.20 25.21 -13.15
CA ALA A 471 10.46 25.83 -13.54
C ALA A 471 10.73 27.11 -12.74
N HIS A 472 9.71 27.94 -12.50
CA HIS A 472 9.84 29.21 -11.77
C HIS A 472 9.93 29.03 -10.25
N HIS A 473 9.21 28.06 -9.68
CA HIS A 473 9.12 27.81 -8.23
C HIS A 473 9.45 26.36 -7.88
N PRO A 474 10.67 25.85 -8.19
CA PRO A 474 11.01 24.45 -8.02
C PRO A 474 10.87 23.94 -6.56
N GLU A 475 11.02 24.82 -5.57
CA GLU A 475 10.85 24.54 -4.15
C GLU A 475 9.39 24.28 -3.73
N LYS A 476 8.42 24.69 -4.56
CA LYS A 476 6.99 24.46 -4.37
C LYS A 476 6.51 23.14 -4.98
N PHE A 477 7.40 22.31 -5.51
CA PHE A 477 7.02 21.05 -6.16
C PHE A 477 7.79 19.83 -5.61
N LEU A 478 7.07 18.73 -5.41
CA LEU A 478 7.62 17.40 -5.16
C LEU A 478 7.20 16.45 -6.28
N ASP A 479 8.17 15.98 -7.08
CA ASP A 479 7.98 14.97 -8.13
C ASP A 479 6.92 15.27 -9.21
N GLY A 480 6.68 16.55 -9.45
CA GLY A 480 5.65 17.03 -10.37
C GLY A 480 4.28 17.25 -9.73
N HIS A 481 4.22 17.29 -8.40
CA HIS A 481 3.03 17.67 -7.62
C HIS A 481 3.32 18.96 -6.86
N MET A 482 2.37 19.91 -6.86
CA MET A 482 2.47 21.12 -6.04
C MET A 482 2.40 20.77 -4.55
N LEU A 483 3.28 21.39 -3.78
CA LEU A 483 3.27 21.39 -2.32
C LEU A 483 2.57 22.65 -1.85
N TRP A 484 1.33 22.49 -1.40
CA TRP A 484 0.61 23.51 -0.66
C TRP A 484 0.97 23.37 0.83
N ARG A 485 1.36 24.47 1.47
CA ARG A 485 1.46 24.58 2.94
C ARG A 485 0.07 24.73 3.56
N GLY A 486 -0.81 25.46 2.90
CA GLY A 486 -2.18 25.67 3.35
C GLY A 486 -3.12 24.51 3.03
N ARG A 487 -4.34 24.62 3.53
CA ARG A 487 -5.43 23.66 3.41
C ARG A 487 -6.46 24.18 2.42
N ILE A 488 -7.02 23.26 1.63
CA ILE A 488 -8.12 23.56 0.72
C ILE A 488 -9.42 23.39 1.49
N TYR A 489 -10.08 24.50 1.81
CA TYR A 489 -11.43 24.50 2.35
C TYR A 489 -12.39 24.46 1.16
N SER A 490 -13.03 23.31 0.93
CA SER A 490 -13.99 23.18 -0.16
C SER A 490 -15.21 22.38 0.27
N PRO A 491 -16.43 22.83 -0.08
CA PRO A 491 -17.63 22.00 0.05
C PRO A 491 -17.60 20.79 -0.90
N LEU A 492 -16.66 20.75 -1.85
CA LEU A 492 -16.57 19.69 -2.84
C LEU A 492 -16.24 18.34 -2.17
N PRO A 493 -17.06 17.31 -2.42
CA PRO A 493 -16.94 16.02 -1.73
C PRO A 493 -15.63 15.29 -2.02
N PHE A 494 -14.92 15.59 -3.12
CA PHE A 494 -13.60 15.00 -3.37
C PHE A 494 -12.56 15.51 -2.36
N VAL A 495 -12.56 16.81 -2.05
CA VAL A 495 -11.67 17.40 -1.03
C VAL A 495 -12.02 16.80 0.33
N ARG A 496 -13.31 16.74 0.69
CA ARG A 496 -13.79 16.14 1.94
C ARG A 496 -13.46 14.65 2.07
N SER A 497 -13.52 13.89 0.97
CA SER A 497 -13.29 12.44 0.94
C SER A 497 -11.85 12.03 1.20
N LEU A 498 -10.90 12.95 1.10
CA LEU A 498 -9.48 12.62 1.19
C LEU A 498 -8.98 12.60 2.65
N TRP A 499 -9.63 13.30 3.58
CA TRP A 499 -9.16 13.49 4.96
C TRP A 499 -9.99 12.66 5.96
N SER A 500 -9.35 12.00 6.93
CA SER A 500 -10.08 11.40 8.05
C SER A 500 -10.23 12.43 9.17
N GLU A 501 -11.46 12.79 9.51
CA GLU A 501 -11.76 13.71 10.60
C GLU A 501 -11.81 12.98 11.95
N ARG A 502 -11.09 13.48 12.95
CA ARG A 502 -11.20 13.12 14.36
C ARG A 502 -11.64 14.35 15.13
N ILE A 503 -12.63 14.21 16.00
CA ILE A 503 -13.12 15.35 16.80
C ILE A 503 -12.46 15.30 18.17
N ASN A 504 -11.84 16.41 18.57
CA ASN A 504 -11.42 16.61 19.96
C ASN A 504 -12.61 17.03 20.79
N SER A 505 -13.34 16.09 21.36
CA SER A 505 -14.45 16.45 22.25
C SER A 505 -13.99 16.83 23.66
N GLY A 506 -12.68 16.87 23.94
CA GLY A 506 -12.15 17.12 25.29
C GLY A 506 -12.34 15.92 26.23
N VAL A 507 -11.83 16.04 27.47
CA VAL A 507 -12.00 15.01 28.50
C VAL A 507 -13.50 14.80 28.76
N TRP A 508 -13.97 13.56 28.70
CA TRP A 508 -15.39 13.18 28.82
C TRP A 508 -16.35 13.83 27.82
N GLY A 509 -15.86 14.47 26.75
CA GLY A 509 -16.72 15.11 25.76
C GLY A 509 -17.21 16.50 26.13
N THR A 510 -16.50 17.22 27.01
CA THR A 510 -16.90 18.53 27.55
C THR A 510 -16.16 19.73 26.94
N ALA A 511 -15.42 19.56 25.85
CA ALA A 511 -14.79 20.70 25.17
C ALA A 511 -15.85 21.72 24.74
N ALA A 512 -15.68 22.97 25.17
CA ALA A 512 -16.55 24.08 24.79
C ALA A 512 -16.46 24.39 23.28
N PHE A 513 -15.27 24.24 22.71
CA PHE A 513 -15.00 24.42 21.27
C PHE A 513 -14.23 23.20 20.73
N PRO A 514 -14.91 22.08 20.42
CA PRO A 514 -14.29 20.88 19.92
C PRO A 514 -13.57 21.11 18.60
N SER A 515 -12.26 20.92 18.57
CA SER A 515 -11.49 21.04 17.34
C SER A 515 -11.66 19.79 16.47
N VAL A 516 -12.00 19.97 15.19
CA VAL A 516 -11.94 18.88 14.21
C VAL A 516 -10.50 18.74 13.70
N TYR A 517 -9.84 17.64 14.08
CA TYR A 517 -8.57 17.22 13.50
C TYR A 517 -8.82 16.54 12.15
N ARG A 518 -8.37 17.14 11.06
CA ARG A 518 -8.25 16.45 9.78
C ARG A 518 -6.87 15.79 9.72
N ALA A 519 -6.84 14.45 9.69
CA ALA A 519 -5.59 13.74 9.52
C ALA A 519 -5.12 13.86 8.07
N ASP A 520 -3.81 14.07 7.89
CA ASP A 520 -3.17 14.13 6.59
C ASP A 520 -3.54 12.93 5.72
N VAL A 521 -3.92 13.23 4.50
CA VAL A 521 -4.22 12.24 3.49
C VAL A 521 -2.95 11.47 3.16
N HIS A 522 -2.98 10.17 3.38
CA HIS A 522 -1.85 9.33 3.03
C HIS A 522 -1.54 9.46 1.51
N PRO A 523 -0.28 9.65 1.09
CA PRO A 523 0.08 9.84 -0.34
C PRO A 523 -0.48 8.79 -1.30
N PHE A 524 -0.64 7.55 -0.83
CA PHE A 524 -1.29 6.46 -1.58
C PHE A 524 -2.74 6.71 -1.97
N ALA A 525 -3.46 7.58 -1.26
CA ALA A 525 -4.79 7.97 -1.69
C ALA A 525 -4.75 8.70 -3.05
N PHE A 526 -3.67 9.39 -3.41
CA PHE A 526 -3.59 10.12 -4.67
C PHE A 526 -3.10 9.26 -5.84
N LEU A 527 -2.49 8.10 -5.56
CA LEU A 527 -1.95 7.23 -6.60
C LEU A 527 -2.96 6.88 -7.70
N PRO A 528 -4.22 6.51 -7.41
CA PRO A 528 -5.18 6.14 -8.45
C PRO A 528 -5.56 7.30 -9.39
N HIS A 529 -5.31 8.56 -8.99
CA HIS A 529 -5.48 9.76 -9.82
C HIS A 529 -4.21 10.18 -10.55
N SER A 530 -3.10 9.47 -10.34
CA SER A 530 -1.87 9.73 -11.06
C SER A 530 -1.86 8.95 -12.37
N ILE A 531 -1.48 9.63 -13.44
CA ILE A 531 -1.28 9.00 -14.75
C ILE A 531 -0.23 7.89 -14.70
N ARG A 532 0.79 8.01 -13.83
CA ARG A 532 1.83 6.99 -13.64
C ARG A 532 1.24 5.67 -13.13
N TRP A 533 0.32 5.73 -12.17
CA TRP A 533 -0.38 4.55 -11.66
C TRP A 533 -1.26 3.90 -12.72
N GLN A 534 -2.02 4.72 -13.45
CA GLN A 534 -2.93 4.23 -14.49
C GLN A 534 -2.18 3.59 -15.65
N LEU A 535 -1.10 4.23 -16.12
CA LEU A 535 -0.21 3.68 -17.15
C LEU A 535 0.48 2.41 -16.67
N LEU A 536 1.03 2.40 -15.45
CA LEU A 536 1.67 1.20 -14.90
C LEU A 536 0.67 0.04 -14.80
N SER A 537 -0.51 0.29 -14.26
CA SER A 537 -1.57 -0.72 -14.14
C SER A 537 -1.98 -1.26 -15.51
N PHE A 538 -2.14 -0.38 -16.51
CA PHE A 538 -2.46 -0.78 -17.88
C PHE A 538 -1.34 -1.60 -18.52
N VAL A 539 -0.08 -1.15 -18.39
CA VAL A 539 1.09 -1.85 -18.95
C VAL A 539 1.25 -3.23 -18.31
N LEU A 540 1.06 -3.36 -16.99
CA LEU A 540 1.12 -4.64 -16.29
C LEU A 540 0.00 -5.58 -16.78
N THR A 541 -1.23 -5.09 -16.94
CA THR A 541 -2.33 -5.88 -17.50
C THR A 541 -2.02 -6.31 -18.93
N ALA A 542 -1.59 -5.39 -19.81
CA ALA A 542 -1.27 -5.70 -21.20
C ALA A 542 -0.10 -6.69 -21.33
N ALA A 543 0.94 -6.53 -20.51
CA ALA A 543 2.06 -7.47 -20.43
C ALA A 543 1.60 -8.85 -19.95
N GLY A 544 0.71 -8.89 -18.95
CA GLY A 544 0.08 -10.11 -18.48
C GLY A 544 -0.72 -10.84 -19.57
N VAL A 545 -1.52 -10.11 -20.36
CA VAL A 545 -2.26 -10.67 -21.52
C VAL A 545 -1.29 -11.20 -22.57
N ALA A 546 -0.24 -10.46 -22.91
CA ALA A 546 0.75 -10.88 -23.89
C ALA A 546 1.49 -12.16 -23.45
N ILE A 547 1.88 -12.24 -22.18
CA ILE A 547 2.57 -13.43 -21.63
C ILE A 547 1.60 -14.62 -21.52
N ALA A 548 0.33 -14.38 -21.19
CA ALA A 548 -0.70 -15.41 -21.21
C ALA A 548 -0.87 -16.00 -22.62
N ALA A 549 -0.90 -15.14 -23.65
CA ALA A 549 -1.04 -15.54 -25.05
C ALA A 549 0.17 -16.34 -25.57
N LEU A 550 1.36 -16.13 -25.00
CA LEU A 550 2.59 -16.86 -25.37
C LEU A 550 2.68 -18.26 -24.73
N GLY A 551 1.83 -18.60 -23.75
CA GLY A 551 1.70 -19.95 -23.17
C GLY A 551 2.88 -20.49 -22.36
N ARG A 552 4.03 -19.81 -22.33
CA ARG A 552 5.28 -20.32 -21.73
C ARG A 552 5.39 -20.11 -20.21
N HIS A 553 4.69 -19.12 -19.65
CA HIS A 553 4.83 -18.72 -18.23
C HIS A 553 3.47 -18.33 -17.61
N SER A 554 2.62 -19.32 -17.35
CA SER A 554 1.27 -19.12 -16.80
C SER A 554 1.25 -18.41 -15.44
N TRP A 555 2.23 -18.66 -14.58
CA TRP A 555 2.36 -18.00 -13.27
C TRP A 555 2.72 -16.51 -13.40
N ALA A 556 3.61 -16.15 -14.33
CA ALA A 556 4.02 -14.78 -14.56
C ALA A 556 2.88 -13.97 -15.19
N ALA A 557 2.15 -14.58 -16.13
CA ALA A 557 0.93 -14.01 -16.68
C ALA A 557 -0.12 -13.72 -15.60
N ALA A 558 -0.38 -14.70 -14.72
CA ALA A 558 -1.36 -14.54 -13.64
C ALA A 558 -0.97 -13.42 -12.66
N LEU A 559 0.30 -13.32 -12.29
CA LEU A 559 0.80 -12.27 -11.40
C LEU A 559 0.65 -10.87 -12.01
N LEU A 560 1.06 -10.69 -13.27
CA LEU A 560 0.99 -9.41 -13.97
C LEU A 560 -0.46 -8.98 -14.25
N LEU A 561 -1.31 -9.92 -14.64
CA LEU A 561 -2.75 -9.68 -14.80
C LEU A 561 -3.39 -9.30 -13.47
N ALA A 562 -3.13 -10.04 -12.39
CA ALA A 562 -3.71 -9.74 -11.08
C ALA A 562 -3.27 -8.36 -10.58
N THR A 563 -1.97 -8.05 -10.64
CA THR A 563 -1.44 -6.76 -10.20
C THR A 563 -1.95 -5.58 -11.03
N GLY A 564 -1.95 -5.70 -12.36
CA GLY A 564 -2.49 -4.67 -13.24
C GLY A 564 -4.00 -4.46 -13.06
N MET A 565 -4.78 -5.54 -12.95
CA MET A 565 -6.23 -5.48 -12.75
C MET A 565 -6.62 -4.90 -11.38
N ILE A 566 -5.87 -5.22 -10.31
CA ILE A 566 -6.06 -4.59 -9.00
C ILE A 566 -5.81 -3.07 -9.12
N GLY A 567 -4.75 -2.66 -9.81
CA GLY A 567 -4.43 -1.25 -10.02
C GLY A 567 -5.54 -0.48 -10.76
N LEU A 568 -6.12 -1.09 -11.80
CA LEU A 568 -7.27 -0.56 -12.52
C LEU A 568 -8.54 -0.56 -11.66
N ALA A 569 -8.82 -1.64 -10.95
CA ALA A 569 -10.00 -1.76 -10.08
C ALA A 569 -10.00 -0.71 -8.96
N VAL A 570 -8.84 -0.42 -8.35
CA VAL A 570 -8.71 0.65 -7.34
C VAL A 570 -9.01 2.02 -7.96
N THR A 571 -8.58 2.29 -9.19
CA THR A 571 -8.89 3.54 -9.91
C THR A 571 -10.39 3.66 -10.17
N ILE A 572 -11.02 2.59 -10.66
CA ILE A 572 -12.47 2.54 -10.92
C ILE A 572 -13.25 2.73 -9.62
N ALA A 573 -12.92 1.96 -8.58
CA ALA A 573 -13.59 2.04 -7.27
C ALA A 573 -13.50 3.45 -6.68
N LYS A 574 -12.37 4.12 -6.87
CA LYS A 574 -12.18 5.50 -6.39
C LYS A 574 -13.00 6.51 -7.18
N ASN A 575 -13.04 6.41 -8.51
CA ASN A 575 -13.91 7.24 -9.34
C ASN A 575 -15.40 7.03 -9.00
N VAL A 576 -15.82 5.78 -8.80
CA VAL A 576 -17.19 5.45 -8.33
C VAL A 576 -17.46 6.06 -6.95
N SER A 577 -16.48 6.04 -6.04
CA SER A 577 -16.62 6.68 -4.73
C SER A 577 -16.91 8.18 -4.84
N TYR A 578 -16.20 8.90 -5.71
CA TYR A 578 -16.47 10.33 -5.95
C TYR A 578 -17.84 10.57 -6.56
N THR A 579 -18.22 9.73 -7.53
CA THR A 579 -19.55 9.75 -8.11
C THR A 579 -20.65 9.61 -7.05
N LEU A 580 -20.53 8.63 -6.14
CA LEU A 580 -21.54 8.36 -5.12
C LEU A 580 -21.61 9.45 -4.03
N ARG A 581 -20.48 10.11 -3.74
CA ARG A 581 -20.38 11.16 -2.71
C ARG A 581 -20.69 12.56 -3.24
N SER A 582 -20.75 12.73 -4.56
CA SER A 582 -21.09 14.01 -5.19
C SER A 582 -22.54 14.39 -4.93
N SER A 583 -22.75 15.52 -4.24
CA SER A 583 -24.05 16.16 -4.09
C SER A 583 -24.40 16.86 -5.41
N VAL A 584 -25.13 16.15 -6.27
CA VAL A 584 -25.71 16.73 -7.47
C VAL A 584 -27.18 17.02 -7.20
N ASP A 585 -27.65 18.17 -7.66
CA ASP A 585 -28.98 18.67 -7.37
C ASP A 585 -30.08 17.68 -7.81
N TRP A 586 -31.15 17.63 -7.03
CA TRP A 586 -32.28 16.75 -7.24
C TRP A 586 -33.20 17.19 -8.37
N ARG A 587 -33.11 18.46 -8.78
CA ARG A 587 -34.03 19.11 -9.73
C ARG A 587 -33.79 18.76 -11.20
N VAL A 588 -32.73 18.02 -11.52
CA VAL A 588 -32.37 17.64 -12.91
C VAL A 588 -32.85 16.21 -13.24
N PRO A 589 -33.33 15.92 -14.48
CA PRO A 589 -34.08 14.69 -14.79
C PRO A 589 -33.32 13.36 -14.61
N SER A 590 -31.99 13.35 -14.61
CA SER A 590 -31.21 12.12 -14.44
C SER A 590 -29.99 12.30 -13.54
N ARG A 591 -30.18 12.06 -12.24
CA ARG A 591 -29.09 11.99 -11.25
C ARG A 591 -28.02 10.97 -11.63
N PHE A 592 -28.39 9.87 -12.29
CA PHE A 592 -27.46 8.83 -12.72
C PHE A 592 -26.51 9.32 -13.81
N TRP A 593 -27.02 10.04 -14.81
CA TRP A 593 -26.20 10.62 -15.88
C TRP A 593 -25.17 11.62 -15.31
N GLN A 594 -25.61 12.55 -14.45
CA GLN A 594 -24.70 13.56 -13.88
C GLN A 594 -23.59 12.91 -13.04
N ARG A 595 -23.96 11.93 -12.21
CA ARG A 595 -23.04 11.14 -11.39
C ARG A 595 -22.00 10.41 -12.24
N THR A 596 -22.44 9.81 -13.33
CA THR A 596 -21.56 9.10 -14.28
C THR A 596 -20.62 10.08 -14.98
N LEU A 597 -21.13 11.25 -15.39
CA LEU A 597 -20.32 12.30 -15.99
C LEU A 597 -19.25 12.82 -15.03
N VAL A 598 -19.57 13.09 -13.76
CA VAL A 598 -18.58 13.48 -12.75
C VAL A 598 -17.47 12.43 -12.63
N GLY A 599 -17.83 11.15 -12.58
CA GLY A 599 -16.85 10.05 -12.53
C GLY A 599 -15.96 10.00 -13.78
N TYR A 600 -16.55 10.22 -14.96
CA TYR A 600 -15.83 10.30 -16.23
C TYR A 600 -14.85 11.48 -16.27
N LEU A 601 -15.25 12.67 -15.79
CA LEU A 601 -14.38 13.85 -15.74
C LEU A 601 -13.18 13.66 -14.79
N HIS A 602 -13.35 12.93 -13.68
CA HIS A 602 -12.26 12.54 -12.78
C HIS A 602 -11.28 11.56 -13.44
N PHE A 603 -11.80 10.63 -14.25
CA PHE A 603 -10.98 9.73 -15.05
C PHE A 603 -10.23 10.45 -16.17
N LEU A 604 -10.87 11.42 -16.83
CA LEU A 604 -10.35 12.12 -17.99
C LEU A 604 -9.23 13.13 -17.64
N GLN A 605 -9.31 13.77 -16.47
CA GLN A 605 -8.44 14.89 -16.09
C GLN A 605 -6.93 14.60 -16.11
N PRO A 606 -6.42 13.47 -15.57
CA PRO A 606 -4.99 13.16 -15.61
C PRO A 606 -4.41 13.10 -17.04
N PHE A 607 -5.20 12.65 -18.01
CA PHE A 607 -4.81 12.59 -19.43
C PHE A 607 -4.74 13.99 -20.07
N ALA A 608 -5.68 14.86 -19.74
CA ALA A 608 -5.65 16.25 -20.19
C ALA A 608 -4.41 16.97 -19.62
N ARG A 609 -4.14 16.80 -18.32
CA ARG A 609 -3.00 17.40 -17.62
C ARG A 609 -1.65 16.96 -18.17
N ILE A 610 -1.47 15.67 -18.46
CA ILE A 610 -0.20 15.20 -19.03
C ILE A 610 0.02 15.75 -20.44
N ARG A 611 -1.03 15.83 -21.27
CA ARG A 611 -0.94 16.46 -22.59
C ARG A 611 -0.52 17.92 -22.48
N GLY A 612 -1.08 18.66 -21.50
CA GLY A 612 -0.67 20.02 -21.16
C GLY A 612 0.80 20.13 -20.77
N ARG A 613 1.26 19.27 -19.86
CA ARG A 613 2.66 19.25 -19.41
C ARG A 613 3.64 18.92 -20.54
N ILE A 614 3.28 18.00 -21.42
CA ILE A 614 4.07 17.65 -22.61
C ILE A 614 4.14 18.87 -23.54
N ARG A 615 3.01 19.52 -23.81
CA ARG A 615 2.96 20.75 -24.62
C ARG A 615 3.83 21.85 -24.03
N GLY A 616 3.70 22.16 -22.73
CA GLY A 616 4.51 23.17 -22.05
C GLY A 616 6.01 22.83 -22.00
N ALA A 617 6.37 21.54 -22.04
CA ALA A 617 7.77 21.12 -22.14
C ALA A 617 8.35 21.37 -23.54
N PHE A 618 7.56 21.21 -24.60
CA PHE A 618 7.99 21.50 -25.98
C PHE A 618 7.87 22.98 -26.36
N ALA A 619 6.96 23.71 -25.72
CA ALA A 619 6.73 25.12 -25.92
C ALA A 619 7.32 25.95 -24.77
N SER A 620 8.47 25.56 -24.22
CA SER A 620 9.17 26.39 -23.22
C SER A 620 9.54 27.71 -23.89
N PRO A 621 8.97 28.84 -23.48
CA PRO A 621 9.43 30.13 -23.97
C PRO A 621 10.88 30.31 -23.53
N GLU A 622 11.58 31.29 -24.10
CA GLU A 622 12.83 31.81 -23.54
C GLU A 622 12.55 32.46 -22.17
N VAL A 623 12.15 31.65 -21.20
CA VAL A 623 12.26 31.98 -19.80
C VAL A 623 13.75 32.23 -19.64
N ALA A 624 14.13 33.45 -19.29
CA ALA A 624 15.40 33.71 -18.63
C ALA A 624 15.34 32.92 -17.32
N LEU A 625 15.55 31.61 -17.41
CA LEU A 625 15.64 30.73 -16.26
C LEU A 625 16.72 31.39 -15.43
N PRO A 626 16.42 31.86 -14.19
CA PRO A 626 17.45 32.42 -13.34
C PRO A 626 18.62 31.45 -13.41
N ALA A 627 19.79 31.97 -13.82
CA ALA A 627 20.90 31.17 -14.36
C ALA A 627 20.88 29.81 -13.70
N THR A 628 20.55 28.78 -14.49
CA THR A 628 20.50 27.40 -13.98
C THR A 628 21.94 27.04 -13.64
N GLU A 629 22.43 27.52 -12.50
CA GLU A 629 23.26 26.70 -11.65
C GLU A 629 22.46 25.42 -11.53
N ARG A 630 22.86 24.40 -12.31
CA ARG A 630 22.34 23.05 -12.20
C ARG A 630 22.22 22.81 -10.70
N GLN A 631 21.00 22.61 -10.21
CA GLN A 631 20.77 22.11 -8.86
C GLN A 631 21.41 20.73 -8.81
N THR A 632 22.73 20.68 -8.66
CA THR A 632 23.43 19.44 -8.46
C THR A 632 23.13 19.13 -7.02
N SER A 633 22.22 18.18 -6.82
CA SER A 633 21.90 17.57 -5.54
C SER A 633 23.12 16.94 -4.84
N ARG A 634 24.33 17.06 -5.41
CA ARG A 634 25.59 16.62 -4.85
C ARG A 634 25.98 17.57 -3.71
N GLY A 635 25.37 17.36 -2.55
CA GLY A 635 25.88 17.89 -1.30
C GLY A 635 27.34 17.51 -1.09
N PRO A 636 28.05 18.19 -0.16
CA PRO A 636 29.44 17.91 0.13
C PRO A 636 29.65 16.43 0.49
N ARG A 637 30.84 15.89 0.20
CA ARG A 637 31.19 14.54 0.67
C ARG A 637 31.10 14.51 2.21
N PRO A 638 30.29 13.61 2.79
CA PRO A 638 30.20 13.46 4.24
C PRO A 638 31.54 12.96 4.78
N SER A 639 31.96 13.52 5.91
CA SER A 639 33.08 13.03 6.72
C SER A 639 32.75 11.66 7.35
N PRO A 640 33.75 10.89 7.81
CA PRO A 640 33.52 9.61 8.48
C PRO A 640 32.57 9.72 9.68
N SER A 641 32.66 10.80 10.46
CA SER A 641 31.75 11.06 11.59
C SER A 641 30.32 11.36 11.15
N GLU A 642 30.12 12.10 10.05
CA GLU A 642 28.80 12.39 9.48
C GLU A 642 28.17 11.12 8.87
N ALA A 643 28.98 10.25 8.25
CA ALA A 643 28.56 8.96 7.72
C ALA A 643 28.16 7.98 8.85
N TRP A 644 28.94 7.91 9.93
CA TRP A 644 28.58 7.12 11.11
C TRP A 644 27.28 7.60 11.75
N ARG A 645 27.10 8.93 11.85
CA ARG A 645 25.85 9.52 12.34
C ARG A 645 24.66 9.18 11.46
N ALA A 646 24.84 9.15 10.15
CA ALA A 646 23.80 8.71 9.21
C ALA A 646 23.42 7.24 9.41
N LEU A 647 24.39 6.36 9.69
CA LEU A 647 24.11 4.96 10.03
C LEU A 647 23.28 4.83 11.31
N LEU A 648 23.60 5.62 12.35
CA LEU A 648 22.81 5.68 13.59
C LEU A 648 21.37 6.17 13.34
N LEU A 649 21.20 7.17 12.48
CA LEU A 649 19.88 7.65 12.09
C LEU A 649 19.09 6.58 11.30
N ILE A 650 19.76 5.83 10.42
CA ILE A 650 19.17 4.71 9.66
C ILE A 650 18.75 3.58 10.59
N SER A 651 19.48 3.32 11.68
CA SER A 651 19.09 2.34 12.71
C SER A 651 17.95 2.83 13.62
N GLY A 652 17.40 4.04 13.38
CA GLY A 652 16.30 4.60 14.15
C GLY A 652 16.71 5.32 15.44
N ALA A 653 18.01 5.59 15.64
CA ALA A 653 18.48 6.36 16.78
C ALA A 653 18.24 7.87 16.58
N ILE A 654 18.03 8.59 17.68
CA ILE A 654 17.95 10.05 17.70
C ILE A 654 19.32 10.60 18.05
N THR A 655 19.80 11.58 17.28
CA THR A 655 21.08 12.26 17.52
C THR A 655 20.84 13.68 18.02
N GLU A 656 21.69 14.19 18.92
CA GLU A 656 21.49 15.47 19.61
C GLU A 656 22.73 16.36 19.51
N ASP A 657 22.61 17.56 18.95
CA ASP A 657 23.64 18.62 19.02
C ASP A 657 23.25 19.67 20.08
N ARG A 658 24.23 20.21 20.81
CA ARG A 658 24.02 21.14 21.93
C ARG A 658 24.86 22.41 21.76
N TYR A 659 24.27 23.56 22.05
CA TYR A 659 24.93 24.87 21.95
C TYR A 659 24.56 25.75 23.14
N TRP A 660 25.55 26.40 23.75
CA TRP A 660 25.37 27.34 24.86
C TRP A 660 25.42 28.78 24.37
N SER A 661 24.56 29.64 24.90
CA SER A 661 24.54 31.08 24.61
C SER A 661 24.46 31.89 25.90
N GLU A 662 25.21 32.99 25.97
CA GLU A 662 25.12 33.98 27.06
C GLU A 662 24.05 35.06 26.77
N THR A 663 23.46 35.04 25.57
CA THR A 663 22.41 35.97 25.14
C THR A 663 21.17 35.20 24.69
N TRP A 664 20.00 35.63 25.15
CA TRP A 664 18.72 34.98 24.87
C TRP A 664 18.32 35.05 23.38
N THR A 665 17.77 33.94 22.86
CA THR A 665 17.22 33.83 21.51
C THR A 665 15.86 33.10 21.51
N THR A 666 15.11 33.22 20.42
CA THR A 666 13.85 32.48 20.25
C THR A 666 14.02 31.27 19.34
N ASN A 667 13.25 30.20 19.63
CA ASN A 667 13.10 29.04 18.73
C ASN A 667 12.75 29.48 17.31
N ASN A 668 11.78 30.39 17.14
CA ASN A 668 11.35 30.90 15.83
C ASN A 668 12.51 31.56 15.07
N ARG A 669 13.34 32.36 15.73
CA ARG A 669 14.49 33.02 15.09
C ARG A 669 15.53 32.00 14.62
N MET A 670 15.85 31.00 15.45
CA MET A 670 16.79 29.94 15.10
C MET A 670 16.28 29.06 13.95
N LEU A 671 15.02 28.64 13.99
CA LEU A 671 14.39 27.84 12.95
C LEU A 671 14.28 28.61 11.62
N SER A 672 13.97 29.91 11.68
CA SER A 672 13.92 30.77 10.49
C SER A 672 15.29 30.90 9.84
N GLN A 673 16.33 31.21 10.64
CA GLN A 673 17.70 31.32 10.14
C GLN A 673 18.26 29.99 9.61
N LEU A 674 17.95 28.88 10.27
CA LEU A 674 18.28 27.54 9.79
C LEU A 674 17.60 27.25 8.46
N THR A 675 16.31 27.55 8.34
CA THR A 675 15.56 27.34 7.10
C THR A 675 16.09 28.22 5.97
N ASP A 676 16.40 29.48 6.24
CA ASP A 676 16.99 30.40 5.26
C ASP A 676 18.40 29.98 4.86
N TRP A 677 19.20 29.48 5.80
CA TRP A 677 20.50 28.90 5.48
C TRP A 677 20.36 27.66 4.59
N LEU A 678 19.43 26.75 4.92
CA LEU A 678 19.19 25.54 4.14
C LEU A 678 18.68 25.88 2.73
N ARG A 679 17.78 26.86 2.58
CA ARG A 679 17.33 27.39 1.29
C ARG A 679 18.50 27.99 0.49
N ARG A 680 19.34 28.82 1.13
CA ARG A 680 20.52 29.42 0.50
C ARG A 680 21.59 28.40 0.13
N SER A 681 21.71 27.30 0.89
CA SER A 681 22.69 26.25 0.62
C SER A 681 22.45 25.56 -0.72
N ARG A 682 21.21 25.62 -1.26
CA ARG A 682 20.75 24.97 -2.50
C ARG A 682 20.97 23.43 -2.55
N ALA A 683 21.52 22.84 -1.49
CA ALA A 683 21.87 21.43 -1.42
C ALA A 683 20.71 20.55 -0.93
N VAL A 684 19.69 21.16 -0.34
CA VAL A 684 18.41 20.52 0.05
C VAL A 684 17.32 20.95 -0.92
N ARG A 685 16.60 19.96 -1.47
CA ARG A 685 15.57 20.20 -2.50
C ARG A 685 14.21 20.58 -1.90
N VAL A 686 13.86 20.02 -0.74
CA VAL A 686 12.57 20.24 -0.09
C VAL A 686 12.78 20.37 1.40
N ILE A 687 12.24 21.46 1.95
CA ILE A 687 12.21 21.77 3.38
C ILE A 687 10.74 21.97 3.75
N ALA A 688 10.23 21.16 4.66
CA ALA A 688 8.93 21.38 5.28
C ALA A 688 9.16 21.98 6.68
N ILE A 689 8.48 23.07 6.98
CA ILE A 689 8.45 23.64 8.34
C ILE A 689 7.19 23.07 9.00
N ASP A 690 7.26 22.76 10.29
CA ASP A 690 6.07 22.39 11.05
C ASP A 690 5.04 23.51 10.98
N ASP A 691 3.79 23.13 10.72
CA ASP A 691 2.64 24.02 10.62
C ASP A 691 1.95 24.24 11.97
N GLY A 692 2.59 23.81 13.07
CA GLY A 692 2.10 23.88 14.44
C GLY A 692 1.24 22.69 14.85
N TRP A 693 1.14 21.65 14.02
CA TRP A 693 0.29 20.48 14.24
C TRP A 693 1.06 19.17 14.39
N ALA A 694 2.38 19.14 14.15
CA ALA A 694 3.20 17.97 14.42
C ALA A 694 3.73 17.96 15.86
N HIS A 695 3.53 16.85 16.58
CA HIS A 695 3.95 16.75 17.99
C HIS A 695 5.45 16.44 18.17
N ASP A 696 6.19 16.17 17.10
CA ASP A 696 7.52 15.55 17.18
C ASP A 696 8.62 16.22 16.35
N ARG A 697 8.32 17.26 15.55
CA ARG A 697 9.28 17.90 14.62
C ARG A 697 9.00 19.40 14.47
N ASP A 698 10.05 20.16 14.16
CA ASP A 698 9.95 21.60 13.84
C ASP A 698 10.31 21.88 12.36
N VAL A 699 11.30 21.17 11.80
CA VAL A 699 11.73 21.28 10.39
C VAL A 699 12.05 19.90 9.84
N SER A 700 11.56 19.58 8.64
CA SER A 700 11.84 18.34 7.92
C SER A 700 12.57 18.61 6.61
N VAL A 701 13.64 17.87 6.36
CA VAL A 701 14.39 17.90 5.10
C VAL A 701 14.15 16.60 4.33
N LEU A 702 13.66 16.67 3.11
CA LEU A 702 13.43 15.46 2.31
C LEU A 702 14.75 14.90 1.76
N ILE A 703 15.03 13.63 2.07
CA ILE A 703 16.17 12.87 1.56
C ILE A 703 15.71 12.01 0.38
N GLY A 704 15.94 12.54 -0.82
CA GLY A 704 15.52 11.86 -2.05
C GLY A 704 14.01 11.70 -2.10
N ARG A 705 13.52 10.48 -2.29
CA ARG A 705 12.08 10.15 -2.23
C ARG A 705 11.75 9.17 -1.11
N TRP A 706 12.74 8.77 -0.29
CA TRP A 706 12.59 7.62 0.61
C TRP A 706 12.49 8.00 2.09
N ALA A 707 13.03 9.12 2.54
CA ALA A 707 12.96 9.52 3.95
C ALA A 707 12.93 11.03 4.16
N TRP A 708 12.38 11.45 5.29
CA TRP A 708 12.50 12.78 5.88
C TRP A 708 13.58 12.74 6.97
N LEU A 709 14.42 13.77 7.01
CA LEU A 709 15.29 14.08 8.14
C LEU A 709 14.60 15.15 8.96
N ASP A 710 14.03 14.77 10.09
CA ASP A 710 13.30 15.66 10.98
C ASP A 710 14.27 16.26 12.01
N VAL A 711 14.14 17.57 12.23
CA VAL A 711 14.90 18.38 13.19
C VAL A 711 13.92 18.95 14.20
N ARG A 712 14.30 18.89 15.47
CA ARG A 712 13.57 19.46 16.60
C ARG A 712 14.50 20.33 17.44
N VAL A 713 14.02 21.48 17.88
CA VAL A 713 14.78 22.49 18.64
C VAL A 713 14.15 22.70 20.00
N LEU A 714 14.98 22.64 21.04
CA LEU A 714 14.62 23.00 22.41
C LEU A 714 15.56 24.10 22.88
N VAL A 715 15.00 25.19 23.43
CA VAL A 715 15.73 26.24 24.15
C VAL A 715 15.42 26.06 25.64
N GLU A 716 16.45 25.78 26.43
CA GLU A 716 16.40 25.71 27.89
C GLU A 716 16.92 27.04 28.46
N GLU A 717 16.09 27.74 29.23
CA GLU A 717 16.49 28.97 29.92
C GLU A 717 17.20 28.64 31.24
N HIS A 718 18.38 29.22 31.46
CA HIS A 718 19.21 29.04 32.65
C HIS A 718 19.39 30.33 33.48
N GLY A 719 18.52 31.33 33.27
CA GLY A 719 18.52 32.60 34.00
C GLY A 719 19.57 33.60 33.51
N ALA A 720 19.36 34.90 33.80
CA ALA A 720 20.25 36.01 33.42
C ALA A 720 20.55 36.11 31.90
N GLY A 721 19.60 35.70 31.05
CA GLY A 721 19.76 35.70 29.59
C GLY A 721 20.57 34.54 29.02
N LYS A 722 21.00 33.58 29.86
CA LYS A 722 21.75 32.39 29.45
C LYS A 722 20.82 31.26 29.03
N GLU A 723 21.18 30.53 27.99
CA GLU A 723 20.37 29.47 27.43
C GLU A 723 21.19 28.30 26.86
N LEU A 724 20.59 27.11 26.89
CA LEU A 724 21.11 25.90 26.26
C LEU A 724 20.16 25.48 25.13
N LEU A 725 20.67 25.46 23.91
CA LEU A 725 19.95 24.99 22.73
C LEU A 725 20.28 23.53 22.45
N ARG A 726 19.25 22.75 22.14
CA ARG A 726 19.37 21.35 21.73
C ARG A 726 18.68 21.10 20.40
N PHE A 727 19.40 20.49 19.48
CA PHE A 727 18.91 20.08 18.18
C PHE A 727 18.82 18.56 18.13
N GLY A 728 17.60 18.02 18.23
CA GLY A 728 17.32 16.60 18.00
C GLY A 728 17.16 16.35 16.50
N THR A 729 17.86 15.35 15.96
CA THR A 729 17.72 14.92 14.56
C THR A 729 17.37 13.44 14.49
N TYR A 730 16.35 13.09 13.70
CA TYR A 730 15.93 11.71 13.48
C TYR A 730 15.43 11.47 12.06
N LEU A 731 15.48 10.20 11.61
CA LEU A 731 15.09 9.81 10.25
C LEU A 731 13.69 9.19 10.26
N ARG A 732 12.81 9.70 9.40
CA ARG A 732 11.45 9.18 9.20
C ARG A 732 11.27 8.69 7.77
N PRO A 733 11.12 7.37 7.51
CA PRO A 733 10.90 6.90 6.15
C PRO A 733 9.55 7.40 5.59
N THR A 734 9.56 7.79 4.33
CA THR A 734 8.34 8.14 3.58
C THR A 734 7.58 6.87 3.19
N ALA A 735 6.28 7.00 2.93
CA ALA A 735 5.51 5.87 2.40
C ALA A 735 6.05 5.33 1.07
N PHE A 736 6.53 6.22 0.20
CA PHE A 736 7.20 5.83 -1.04
C PHE A 736 8.49 5.06 -0.73
N GLY A 737 9.31 5.52 0.22
CA GLY A 737 10.51 4.80 0.66
C GLY A 737 10.21 3.41 1.19
N ILE A 738 9.16 3.25 1.99
CA ILE A 738 8.71 1.95 2.51
C ILE A 738 8.25 1.05 1.36
N ALA A 739 7.35 1.52 0.50
CA ALA A 739 6.85 0.73 -0.62
C ALA A 739 7.94 0.40 -1.65
N SER A 740 8.84 1.34 -1.92
CA SER A 740 9.98 1.12 -2.82
C SER A 740 10.95 0.11 -2.22
N ALA A 741 11.22 0.16 -0.92
CA ALA A 741 12.05 -0.85 -0.26
C ALA A 741 11.41 -2.25 -0.35
N VAL A 742 10.09 -2.36 -0.18
CA VAL A 742 9.35 -3.63 -0.35
C VAL A 742 9.39 -4.10 -1.80
N VAL A 743 9.07 -3.24 -2.77
CA VAL A 743 9.07 -3.60 -4.20
C VAL A 743 10.47 -3.96 -4.69
N ILE A 744 11.49 -3.20 -4.30
CA ILE A 744 12.89 -3.48 -4.65
C ILE A 744 13.31 -4.79 -3.98
N ALA A 745 13.00 -5.03 -2.70
CA ALA A 745 13.25 -6.32 -2.08
C ALA A 745 12.56 -7.47 -2.83
N SER A 746 11.27 -7.34 -3.15
CA SER A 746 10.51 -8.35 -3.91
C SER A 746 11.03 -8.55 -5.35
N ALA A 747 11.44 -7.48 -6.04
CA ALA A 747 11.96 -7.54 -7.41
C ALA A 747 13.38 -8.10 -7.46
N LEU A 748 14.23 -7.79 -6.48
CA LEU A 748 15.56 -8.37 -6.34
C LEU A 748 15.46 -9.86 -5.95
N LEU A 749 14.53 -10.22 -5.07
CA LEU A 749 14.19 -11.61 -4.75
C LEU A 749 13.68 -12.36 -5.99
N GLY A 750 12.75 -11.76 -6.74
CA GLY A 750 12.20 -12.35 -7.97
C GLY A 750 13.24 -12.45 -9.10
N SER A 751 14.13 -11.47 -9.25
CA SER A 751 15.18 -11.46 -10.28
C SER A 751 16.35 -12.37 -9.92
N ALA A 752 16.69 -12.49 -8.63
CA ALA A 752 17.63 -13.50 -8.14
C ALA A 752 17.03 -14.91 -8.31
N ALA A 753 15.77 -15.10 -7.95
CA ALA A 753 15.05 -16.36 -8.16
C ALA A 753 14.93 -16.72 -9.65
N ALA A 754 14.59 -15.77 -10.53
CA ALA A 754 14.49 -16.00 -11.97
C ALA A 754 15.87 -16.15 -12.64
N GLY A 755 16.89 -15.40 -12.22
CA GLY A 755 18.26 -15.54 -12.72
C GLY A 755 18.88 -16.88 -12.34
N VAL A 756 18.54 -17.42 -11.16
CA VAL A 756 18.96 -18.75 -10.72
C VAL A 756 18.10 -19.86 -11.37
N ALA A 757 16.78 -19.71 -11.41
CA ALA A 757 15.86 -20.71 -11.98
C ALA A 757 15.95 -20.83 -13.51
N LEU A 758 16.21 -19.73 -14.23
CA LEU A 758 16.34 -19.70 -15.69
C LEU A 758 17.80 -19.82 -16.17
N ARG A 759 18.75 -20.09 -15.25
CA ARG A 759 20.21 -20.16 -15.52
C ARG A 759 20.75 -18.93 -16.25
N TRP A 760 20.33 -17.75 -15.84
CA TRP A 760 20.72 -16.47 -16.43
C TRP A 760 21.65 -15.70 -15.48
N PRO A 761 22.97 -15.99 -15.51
CA PRO A 761 23.93 -15.49 -14.52
C PRO A 761 24.04 -13.96 -14.52
N PHE A 762 23.78 -13.32 -15.66
CA PHE A 762 23.75 -11.87 -15.77
C PHE A 762 22.57 -11.24 -14.99
N ALA A 763 21.39 -11.88 -14.98
CA ALA A 763 20.23 -11.42 -14.22
C ALA A 763 20.46 -11.57 -12.71
N GLY A 764 21.08 -12.68 -12.28
CA GLY A 764 21.47 -12.90 -10.89
C GLY A 764 22.54 -11.91 -10.40
N ALA A 765 23.59 -11.66 -11.21
CA ALA A 765 24.62 -10.68 -10.90
C ALA A 765 24.06 -9.24 -10.86
N THR A 766 23.16 -8.91 -11.78
CA THR A 766 22.47 -7.61 -11.79
C THR A 766 21.59 -7.44 -10.55
N ALA A 767 20.88 -8.48 -10.12
CA ALA A 767 20.10 -8.48 -8.89
C ALA A 767 20.99 -8.31 -7.64
N ALA A 768 22.12 -9.03 -7.54
CA ALA A 768 23.05 -8.87 -6.42
C ALA A 768 23.67 -7.46 -6.37
N PHE A 769 24.06 -6.91 -7.53
CA PHE A 769 24.58 -5.54 -7.63
C PHE A 769 23.54 -4.51 -7.21
N LEU A 770 22.30 -4.61 -7.71
CA LEU A 770 21.22 -3.69 -7.36
C LEU A 770 20.83 -3.80 -5.87
N ALA A 771 20.93 -4.99 -5.26
CA ALA A 771 20.67 -5.23 -3.84
C ALA A 771 21.67 -4.51 -2.91
N LEU A 772 22.91 -4.31 -3.36
CA LEU A 772 23.94 -3.59 -2.61
C LEU A 772 23.99 -2.10 -2.98
N ALA A 773 23.78 -1.77 -4.25
CA ALA A 773 23.89 -0.40 -4.76
C ALA A 773 22.77 0.51 -4.23
N VAL A 774 21.53 0.01 -4.10
CA VAL A 774 20.39 0.83 -3.64
C VAL A 774 20.53 1.23 -2.15
N PRO A 775 20.79 0.31 -1.20
CA PRO A 775 21.03 0.69 0.20
C PRO A 775 22.29 1.56 0.38
N ALA A 776 23.36 1.28 -0.36
CA ALA A 776 24.58 2.10 -0.33
C ALA A 776 24.30 3.53 -0.82
N PHE A 777 23.55 3.68 -1.92
CA PHE A 777 23.15 4.98 -2.44
C PHE A 777 22.22 5.72 -1.46
N ALA A 778 21.23 5.03 -0.88
CA ALA A 778 20.33 5.62 0.10
C ALA A 778 21.09 6.09 1.36
N SER A 779 22.03 5.27 1.85
CA SER A 779 22.86 5.58 3.02
C SER A 779 23.77 6.78 2.74
N TRP A 780 24.42 6.79 1.58
CA TRP A 780 25.25 7.91 1.13
C TRP A 780 24.46 9.23 1.05
N ARG A 781 23.25 9.17 0.51
CA ARG A 781 22.37 10.33 0.36
C ARG A 781 21.81 10.82 1.70
N THR A 782 21.50 9.92 2.62
CA THR A 782 21.17 10.26 4.01
C THR A 782 22.34 10.93 4.71
N ALA A 783 23.56 10.43 4.51
CA ALA A 783 24.77 11.05 5.04
C ALA A 783 25.03 12.46 4.48
N GLN A 784 24.81 12.66 3.17
CA GLN A 784 24.90 14.00 2.57
C GLN A 784 23.89 14.98 3.17
N ALA A 785 22.63 14.57 3.34
CA ALA A 785 21.59 15.43 3.89
C ALA A 785 21.82 15.75 5.37
N ALA A 786 22.20 14.74 6.16
CA ALA A 786 22.54 14.92 7.57
C ALA A 786 23.74 15.87 7.75
N ALA A 787 24.77 15.74 6.89
CA ALA A 787 25.91 16.64 6.89
C ALA A 787 25.51 18.10 6.59
N ILE A 788 24.65 18.33 5.59
CA ILE A 788 24.18 19.68 5.25
C ILE A 788 23.41 20.30 6.42
N VAL A 789 22.46 19.56 7.00
CA VAL A 789 21.67 20.06 8.14
C VAL A 789 22.56 20.36 9.34
N GLN A 790 23.50 19.47 9.67
CA GLN A 790 24.41 19.68 10.79
C GLN A 790 25.33 20.90 10.58
N ARG A 791 25.87 21.07 9.37
CA ARG A 791 26.67 22.25 9.00
C ARG A 791 25.85 23.53 9.05
N GLY A 792 24.57 23.47 8.68
CA GLY A 792 23.62 24.58 8.80
C GLY A 792 23.36 24.97 10.24
N ILE A 793 23.06 23.99 11.10
CA ILE A 793 22.88 24.21 12.54
C ILE A 793 24.14 24.86 13.13
N ARG A 794 25.34 24.33 12.80
CA ARG A 794 26.61 24.89 13.27
C ARG A 794 26.83 26.32 12.77
N ALA A 795 26.58 26.59 11.49
CA ALA A 795 26.76 27.92 10.90
C ALA A 795 25.83 28.97 11.54
N VAL A 796 24.56 28.61 11.77
CA VAL A 796 23.59 29.49 12.42
C VAL A 796 23.98 29.73 13.88
N ALA A 797 24.33 28.67 14.63
CA ALA A 797 24.76 28.79 16.02
C ALA A 797 26.03 29.65 16.16
N SER A 798 27.03 29.45 15.29
CA SER A 798 28.25 30.27 15.29
C SER A 798 28.00 31.73 14.92
N SER A 799 27.05 32.02 14.02
CA SER A 799 26.68 33.41 13.67
C SER A 799 26.04 34.18 14.83
N GLN A 800 25.53 33.47 15.83
CA GLN A 800 24.93 34.02 17.05
C GLN A 800 25.92 34.02 18.24
N GLY A 801 27.21 33.72 18.00
CA GLY A 801 28.22 33.67 19.07
C GLY A 801 28.08 32.49 20.03
N MET A 802 27.30 31.46 19.68
CA MET A 802 27.05 30.32 20.56
C MET A 802 28.26 29.37 20.64
N MET A 803 28.50 28.81 21.82
CA MET A 803 29.56 27.84 22.07
C MET A 803 29.04 26.40 21.90
N ALA A 804 29.68 25.62 21.03
CA ALA A 804 29.33 24.22 20.83
C ALA A 804 29.68 23.37 22.06
N MET A 805 28.72 22.58 22.54
CA MET A 805 28.87 21.69 23.70
C MET A 805 29.04 20.23 23.23
N LYS A 806 29.47 19.34 24.14
CA LYS A 806 29.56 17.90 23.83
C LYS A 806 28.18 17.35 23.47
N ALA A 807 28.07 16.73 22.30
CA ALA A 807 26.84 16.11 21.82
C ALA A 807 26.31 15.06 22.81
N GLY A 808 24.99 14.92 22.89
CA GLY A 808 24.36 13.88 23.71
C GLY A 808 24.63 12.47 23.14
N PRO A 809 24.60 11.41 23.97
CA PRO A 809 24.66 10.05 23.45
C PRO A 809 23.46 9.79 22.54
N ALA A 810 23.66 9.04 21.45
CA ALA A 810 22.56 8.62 20.58
C ALA A 810 21.58 7.77 21.40
N ARG A 811 20.30 8.17 21.42
CA ARG A 811 19.26 7.49 22.21
C ARG A 811 18.39 6.64 21.30
N VAL A 812 18.10 5.42 21.74
CA VAL A 812 16.95 4.65 21.24
C VAL A 812 15.71 5.30 21.84
N PRO A 813 14.64 5.58 21.07
CA PRO A 813 13.47 6.28 21.60
C PRO A 813 12.82 5.50 22.76
N ILE A 814 12.93 6.02 23.99
CA ILE A 814 12.25 5.50 25.18
C ILE A 814 10.84 6.12 25.24
N ILE A 815 9.86 5.39 24.67
CA ILE A 815 8.38 5.43 24.85
C ILE A 815 7.59 6.70 24.43
N VAL A 816 6.74 6.58 23.39
CA VAL A 816 5.32 7.06 23.32
C VAL A 816 4.48 6.07 22.45
N PRO A 817 3.22 5.73 22.78
CA PRO A 817 2.41 4.70 22.10
C PRO A 817 2.08 4.94 20.62
N SER A 818 2.26 6.16 20.11
CA SER A 818 1.93 6.55 18.73
C SER A 818 2.90 5.97 17.69
N VAL A 819 4.19 5.86 18.04
CA VAL A 819 5.24 5.33 17.15
C VAL A 819 5.13 3.81 17.02
N LEU A 820 4.80 3.11 18.11
CA LEU A 820 4.58 1.66 18.12
C LEU A 820 3.28 1.25 17.39
N ARG A 821 2.18 2.00 17.52
CA ARG A 821 0.88 1.64 16.89
C ARG A 821 0.86 1.72 15.37
N ILE A 822 1.66 2.59 14.75
CA ILE A 822 1.62 2.81 13.28
C ILE A 822 2.89 2.33 12.60
N TYR A 823 4.06 2.43 13.23
CA TYR A 823 5.34 2.24 12.54
C TYR A 823 6.07 0.96 12.97
N ALA A 824 6.09 0.60 14.26
CA ALA A 824 6.75 -0.64 14.69
C ALA A 824 6.08 -1.91 14.12
N LEU A 825 4.75 -1.94 13.99
CA LEU A 825 4.02 -3.03 13.30
C LEU A 825 4.35 -3.11 11.80
N ARG A 826 4.65 -1.97 11.16
CA ARG A 826 5.05 -1.90 9.75
C ARG A 826 6.52 -2.30 9.56
N THR A 827 7.41 -1.91 10.45
CA THR A 827 8.84 -2.31 10.43
C THR A 827 9.02 -3.76 10.86
N ALA A 828 8.25 -4.25 11.84
CA ALA A 828 8.21 -5.65 12.22
C ALA A 828 7.56 -6.52 11.15
N ALA A 829 6.55 -6.05 10.42
CA ALA A 829 6.02 -6.75 9.24
C ALA A 829 7.03 -6.80 8.09
N VAL A 830 7.80 -5.73 7.85
CA VAL A 830 8.90 -5.74 6.87
C VAL A 830 10.01 -6.69 7.32
N PHE A 831 10.35 -6.73 8.60
CA PHE A 831 11.35 -7.65 9.14
C PHE A 831 10.86 -9.11 9.15
N LEU A 832 9.58 -9.35 9.47
CA LEU A 832 8.92 -10.66 9.37
C LEU A 832 8.76 -11.12 7.93
N VAL A 833 8.47 -10.22 6.98
CA VAL A 833 8.43 -10.55 5.54
C VAL A 833 9.84 -10.74 4.97
N MET A 834 10.84 -10.03 5.49
CA MET A 834 12.27 -10.27 5.17
C MET A 834 12.75 -11.60 5.76
N VAL A 835 12.39 -11.95 6.99
CA VAL A 835 12.76 -13.21 7.66
C VAL A 835 11.96 -14.38 7.11
N ALA A 836 10.67 -14.22 6.86
CA ALA A 836 9.85 -15.20 6.14
C ALA A 836 10.24 -15.30 4.66
N GLY A 837 10.76 -14.23 4.06
CA GLY A 837 11.33 -14.22 2.72
C GLY A 837 12.73 -14.85 2.65
N LEU A 838 13.55 -14.69 3.69
CA LEU A 838 14.80 -15.42 3.90
C LEU A 838 14.50 -16.91 4.14
N GLY A 839 13.48 -17.23 4.92
CA GLY A 839 13.00 -18.60 5.18
C GLY A 839 12.34 -19.26 3.96
N ALA A 840 11.57 -18.51 3.18
CA ALA A 840 10.97 -19.00 1.93
C ALA A 840 11.99 -19.06 0.78
N GLY A 841 12.98 -18.16 0.77
CA GLY A 841 14.10 -18.17 -0.17
C GLY A 841 15.03 -19.35 0.08
N THR A 842 15.34 -19.68 1.35
CA THR A 842 16.10 -20.89 1.70
C THR A 842 15.28 -22.17 1.48
N PHE A 843 13.96 -22.14 1.68
CA PHE A 843 13.07 -23.26 1.35
C PHE A 843 12.96 -23.51 -0.17
N MET A 844 12.88 -22.44 -0.98
CA MET A 844 12.79 -22.52 -2.45
C MET A 844 14.15 -22.77 -3.13
N LEU A 845 15.27 -22.32 -2.52
CA LEU A 845 16.63 -22.75 -2.88
C LEU A 845 16.84 -24.26 -2.66
N ARG A 846 16.10 -24.87 -1.72
CA ARG A 846 16.18 -26.30 -1.41
C ARG A 846 15.42 -27.19 -2.40
N GLU A 847 14.36 -26.67 -3.04
CA GLU A 847 13.62 -27.41 -4.09
C GLU A 847 14.25 -27.27 -5.48
N ALA A 848 14.81 -26.10 -5.82
CA ALA A 848 15.29 -25.80 -7.18
C ALA A 848 16.64 -26.44 -7.57
N ALA A 849 17.29 -27.17 -6.65
CA ALA A 849 18.59 -27.84 -6.89
C ALA A 849 18.49 -29.38 -6.88
N THR A 850 17.29 -29.95 -6.92
CA THR A 850 17.09 -31.37 -6.64
C THR A 850 17.45 -32.27 -7.82
N ALA A 851 18.13 -33.37 -7.49
CA ALA A 851 18.28 -34.55 -8.35
C ALA A 851 16.93 -34.97 -8.92
N ARG A 852 16.94 -35.71 -10.03
CA ARG A 852 15.72 -36.25 -10.62
C ARG A 852 15.06 -37.22 -9.64
N VAL A 853 14.07 -36.75 -8.89
CA VAL A 853 13.27 -37.55 -7.97
C VAL A 853 12.07 -38.13 -8.71
N ILE A 854 11.89 -39.44 -8.61
CA ILE A 854 10.78 -40.20 -9.18
C ILE A 854 9.92 -40.65 -7.99
N GLY A 855 8.62 -40.35 -7.99
CA GLY A 855 7.78 -40.58 -6.81
C GLY A 855 7.71 -39.36 -5.87
N ALA A 856 7.81 -39.60 -4.56
CA ALA A 856 7.64 -38.67 -3.43
C ALA A 856 6.19 -38.38 -3.01
N ARG A 857 5.25 -39.21 -3.49
CA ARG A 857 3.89 -39.28 -2.97
C ARG A 857 3.52 -40.73 -2.79
N LYS A 858 3.07 -41.06 -1.57
CA LYS A 858 2.59 -42.38 -1.21
C LYS A 858 1.38 -42.82 -2.05
N GLY A 859 1.38 -44.05 -2.54
CA GLY A 859 0.24 -44.72 -3.19
C GLY A 859 0.55 -45.22 -4.60
N TYR A 860 -0.47 -45.56 -5.39
CA TYR A 860 -0.32 -46.17 -6.73
C TYR A 860 -0.97 -45.33 -7.84
N ARG A 861 -0.17 -44.60 -8.62
CA ARG A 861 -0.65 -43.82 -9.78
C ARG A 861 0.47 -43.52 -10.77
N GLY A 862 0.14 -43.20 -12.03
CA GLY A 862 1.06 -42.58 -12.99
C GLY A 862 1.53 -43.47 -14.15
N ASP A 863 1.03 -44.71 -14.23
CA ASP A 863 1.35 -45.63 -15.34
C ASP A 863 1.06 -45.00 -16.71
N ASN A 864 1.96 -45.28 -17.66
CA ASN A 864 2.00 -44.75 -19.02
C ASN A 864 2.27 -43.23 -19.12
N GLY A 865 2.64 -42.58 -18.01
CA GLY A 865 3.06 -41.18 -17.97
C GLY A 865 4.52 -41.01 -17.51
N PRO A 866 5.01 -39.76 -17.40
CA PRO A 866 6.36 -39.48 -16.93
C PRO A 866 6.60 -40.01 -15.51
N ALA A 867 7.69 -40.73 -15.30
CA ALA A 867 8.02 -41.36 -14.02
C ALA A 867 8.07 -40.37 -12.85
N ILE A 868 8.48 -39.12 -13.09
CA ILE A 868 8.52 -38.05 -12.07
C ILE A 868 7.15 -37.65 -11.51
N GLN A 869 6.05 -38.08 -12.15
CA GLN A 869 4.68 -37.81 -11.70
C GLN A 869 4.03 -39.04 -11.03
N ALA A 870 4.72 -40.18 -11.00
CA ALA A 870 4.23 -41.41 -10.41
C ALA A 870 4.07 -41.29 -8.90
N TRP A 871 3.15 -42.05 -8.33
CA TRP A 871 3.06 -42.28 -6.89
C TRP A 871 3.58 -43.69 -6.63
N LEU A 872 4.39 -43.83 -5.58
CA LEU A 872 5.03 -45.07 -5.15
C LEU A 872 4.67 -45.31 -3.68
N ASP A 873 4.78 -46.53 -3.18
CA ASP A 873 4.64 -46.86 -1.76
C ASP A 873 5.75 -47.83 -1.36
N THR A 874 6.70 -47.32 -0.58
CA THR A 874 7.84 -48.11 -0.08
C THR A 874 8.59 -48.83 -1.22
N PRO A 875 9.18 -48.13 -2.20
CA PRO A 875 9.92 -48.77 -3.28
C PRO A 875 11.10 -49.59 -2.76
N GLY A 876 11.28 -50.80 -3.26
CA GLY A 876 12.31 -51.77 -2.86
C GLY A 876 13.42 -51.95 -3.90
N GLY A 877 13.80 -53.19 -4.17
CA GLY A 877 14.86 -53.60 -5.11
C GLY A 877 14.80 -52.90 -6.45
N ILE A 878 15.98 -52.63 -7.02
CA ILE A 878 16.14 -51.96 -8.32
C ILE A 878 17.09 -52.79 -9.19
N ALA A 879 16.74 -53.00 -10.45
CA ALA A 879 17.61 -53.60 -11.45
C ALA A 879 17.62 -52.76 -12.72
N VAL A 880 18.80 -52.58 -13.31
CA VAL A 880 18.96 -51.87 -14.58
C VAL A 880 19.27 -52.88 -15.67
N ALA A 881 18.38 -52.96 -16.67
CA ALA A 881 18.58 -53.83 -17.81
C ALA A 881 19.64 -53.25 -18.79
N PRO A 882 20.34 -54.09 -19.57
CA PRO A 882 21.28 -53.61 -20.60
C PRO A 882 20.65 -52.68 -21.65
N THR A 883 19.33 -52.75 -21.83
CA THR A 883 18.54 -51.85 -22.71
C THR A 883 18.40 -50.43 -22.16
N GLY A 884 18.77 -50.19 -20.90
CA GLY A 884 18.57 -48.94 -20.18
C GLY A 884 17.22 -48.83 -19.45
N ASP A 885 16.41 -49.89 -19.47
CA ASP A 885 15.18 -49.98 -18.67
C ASP A 885 15.53 -50.15 -17.19
N VAL A 886 14.82 -49.45 -16.30
CA VAL A 886 14.97 -49.58 -14.85
C VAL A 886 13.75 -50.27 -14.28
N TYR A 887 13.95 -51.45 -13.73
CA TYR A 887 12.92 -52.24 -13.05
C TYR A 887 13.06 -52.03 -11.55
N PHE A 888 11.96 -51.86 -10.84
CA PHE A 888 11.98 -51.75 -9.40
C PHE A 888 10.70 -52.28 -8.77
N ALA A 889 10.80 -52.76 -7.54
CA ALA A 889 9.64 -53.16 -6.77
C ALA A 889 8.96 -51.92 -6.16
N ASP A 890 7.65 -51.78 -6.39
CA ASP A 890 6.81 -50.83 -5.69
C ASP A 890 6.09 -51.62 -4.58
N SER A 891 6.86 -51.95 -3.54
CA SER A 891 6.64 -53.13 -2.70
C SER A 891 5.26 -53.15 -2.04
N ASN A 892 4.85 -52.07 -1.38
CA ASN A 892 3.53 -52.03 -0.73
C ASN A 892 2.37 -51.90 -1.73
N ASN A 893 2.64 -51.53 -2.97
CA ASN A 893 1.67 -51.57 -4.06
C ASN A 893 1.59 -52.95 -4.73
N ASN A 894 2.37 -53.94 -4.27
CA ASN A 894 2.35 -55.34 -4.73
C ASN A 894 2.63 -55.50 -6.23
N VAL A 895 3.50 -54.64 -6.79
CA VAL A 895 3.83 -54.67 -8.22
C VAL A 895 5.32 -54.44 -8.46
N ILE A 896 5.79 -54.90 -9.62
CA ILE A 896 7.06 -54.46 -10.22
C ILE A 896 6.77 -53.45 -11.32
N ARG A 897 7.48 -52.33 -11.27
CA ARG A 897 7.36 -51.23 -12.23
C ARG A 897 8.64 -51.08 -13.04
N ARG A 898 8.46 -50.65 -14.28
CA ARG A 898 9.52 -50.37 -15.24
C ARG A 898 9.50 -48.90 -15.63
N ILE A 899 10.67 -48.29 -15.67
CA ILE A 899 10.91 -46.98 -16.28
C ILE A 899 11.69 -47.20 -17.56
N ASP A 900 11.13 -46.76 -18.69
CA ASP A 900 11.79 -46.84 -20.00
C ASP A 900 12.86 -45.74 -20.18
N PRO A 901 13.74 -45.82 -21.20
CA PRO A 901 14.71 -44.74 -21.51
C PRO A 901 14.06 -43.39 -21.85
N GLY A 902 12.78 -43.39 -22.27
CA GLY A 902 11.95 -42.20 -22.46
C GLY A 902 11.49 -41.58 -21.13
N ASN A 903 11.71 -42.26 -20.01
CA ASN A 903 11.31 -41.95 -18.64
C ASN A 903 9.81 -42.01 -18.40
N ASN A 904 9.12 -42.88 -19.11
CA ASN A 904 7.75 -43.25 -18.79
C ASN A 904 7.76 -44.46 -17.85
N ILE A 905 6.82 -44.49 -16.92
CA ILE A 905 6.65 -45.60 -15.97
C ILE A 905 5.50 -46.51 -16.40
N SER A 906 5.64 -47.81 -16.20
CA SER A 906 4.57 -48.80 -16.44
C SER A 906 4.72 -50.01 -15.54
N THR A 907 3.61 -50.61 -15.13
CA THR A 907 3.60 -51.88 -14.37
C THR A 907 3.88 -53.07 -15.29
N VAL A 908 4.80 -53.95 -14.89
CA VAL A 908 5.25 -55.11 -15.69
C VAL A 908 4.96 -56.46 -15.04
N ALA A 909 4.81 -56.51 -13.71
CA ALA A 909 4.40 -57.70 -12.98
C ALA A 909 3.60 -57.30 -11.73
N GLY A 910 2.68 -58.16 -11.30
CA GLY A 910 1.74 -57.86 -10.21
C GLY A 910 0.55 -57.02 -10.66
N ASN A 911 -0.50 -57.00 -9.83
CA ASN A 911 -1.69 -56.21 -10.06
C ASN A 911 -2.20 -55.61 -8.74
N ASN A 912 -1.90 -54.33 -8.52
CA ASN A 912 -2.32 -53.60 -7.33
C ASN A 912 -3.84 -53.67 -7.06
N ALA A 913 -4.68 -53.79 -8.09
CA ALA A 913 -6.13 -53.88 -7.91
C ALA A 913 -6.59 -55.21 -7.29
N LEU A 914 -5.78 -56.27 -7.38
CA LEU A 914 -6.05 -57.57 -6.76
C LEU A 914 -5.50 -57.66 -5.33
N GLY A 915 -4.70 -56.70 -4.88
CA GLY A 915 -4.05 -56.71 -3.58
C GLY A 915 -2.97 -57.81 -3.45
N ALA A 916 -2.49 -57.99 -2.22
CA ALA A 916 -1.48 -58.99 -1.86
C ALA A 916 -1.96 -60.44 -2.10
N GLY A 917 -1.05 -61.31 -2.55
CA GLY A 917 -1.28 -62.74 -2.74
C GLY A 917 -0.30 -63.36 -3.74
N PHE A 918 -0.48 -64.63 -4.12
CA PHE A 918 0.48 -65.39 -4.95
C PHE A 918 -0.05 -65.86 -6.32
N SER A 919 -1.36 -65.70 -6.60
CA SER A 919 -1.98 -66.32 -7.78
C SER A 919 -1.40 -65.82 -9.11
N GLY A 920 -1.45 -66.63 -10.18
CA GLY A 920 -1.08 -66.16 -11.53
C GLY A 920 0.04 -66.91 -12.24
N ASP A 921 0.60 -67.97 -11.63
CA ASP A 921 1.61 -68.80 -12.30
C ASP A 921 1.13 -69.32 -13.66
N PHE A 922 2.08 -69.35 -14.61
CA PHE A 922 1.89 -69.70 -16.01
C PHE A 922 0.93 -68.78 -16.79
N ARG A 923 0.59 -67.60 -16.23
CA ARG A 923 -0.22 -66.55 -16.88
C ARG A 923 0.58 -65.25 -17.03
N ARG A 924 -0.02 -64.23 -17.66
CA ARG A 924 0.63 -62.92 -17.83
C ARG A 924 0.98 -62.31 -16.48
N ALA A 925 2.22 -61.84 -16.34
CA ALA A 925 2.75 -61.25 -15.11
C ALA A 925 1.92 -60.06 -14.62
N SER A 926 1.35 -59.26 -15.52
CA SER A 926 0.49 -58.11 -15.19
C SER A 926 -0.87 -58.50 -14.58
N THR A 927 -1.20 -59.79 -14.52
CA THR A 927 -2.45 -60.31 -13.94
C THR A 927 -2.22 -61.16 -12.69
N ALA A 928 -0.96 -61.36 -12.30
CA ALA A 928 -0.61 -62.10 -11.10
C ALA A 928 -0.75 -61.23 -9.85
N GLN A 929 -0.93 -61.88 -8.70
CA GLN A 929 -0.75 -61.27 -7.39
C GLN A 929 0.69 -61.53 -6.92
N LEU A 930 1.27 -60.50 -6.31
CA LEU A 930 2.51 -60.54 -5.55
C LEU A 930 2.19 -60.06 -4.13
N ASP A 931 3.02 -60.37 -3.15
CA ASP A 931 2.91 -59.84 -1.80
C ASP A 931 4.23 -59.22 -1.36
N THR A 932 4.22 -57.89 -1.33
CA THR A 932 5.37 -57.07 -0.93
C THR A 932 6.67 -57.52 -1.58
N PRO A 933 6.72 -57.57 -2.93
CA PRO A 933 7.96 -57.95 -3.59
C PRO A 933 9.06 -56.95 -3.23
N ASP A 934 10.26 -57.43 -2.95
CA ASP A 934 11.38 -56.55 -2.56
C ASP A 934 12.49 -56.58 -3.63
N GLY A 935 13.24 -57.68 -3.73
CA GLY A 935 14.33 -57.84 -4.69
C GLY A 935 13.88 -58.00 -6.14
N VAL A 936 14.62 -57.41 -7.08
CA VAL A 936 14.51 -57.70 -8.52
C VAL A 936 15.88 -57.84 -9.17
N ALA A 937 15.99 -58.72 -10.15
CA ALA A 937 17.18 -58.88 -10.99
C ALA A 937 16.80 -59.18 -12.44
N ILE A 938 17.71 -58.88 -13.37
CA ILE A 938 17.57 -59.25 -14.78
C ILE A 938 18.53 -60.40 -15.06
N ALA A 939 18.00 -61.55 -15.45
CA ALA A 939 18.78 -62.71 -15.84
C ALA A 939 19.52 -62.49 -17.18
N PRO A 940 20.58 -63.26 -17.49
CA PRO A 940 21.36 -63.09 -18.73
C PRO A 940 20.55 -63.25 -20.03
N ASP A 941 19.47 -64.03 -20.00
CA ASP A 941 18.50 -64.19 -21.09
C ASP A 941 17.52 -62.99 -21.21
N GLY A 942 17.55 -62.08 -20.24
CA GLY A 942 16.72 -60.88 -20.18
C GLY A 942 15.45 -61.04 -19.35
N ASP A 943 15.23 -62.20 -18.73
CA ASP A 943 14.07 -62.42 -17.88
C ASP A 943 14.15 -61.65 -16.57
N LEU A 944 12.98 -61.26 -16.04
CA LEU A 944 12.90 -60.55 -14.77
C LEU A 944 12.70 -61.55 -13.64
N ILE A 945 13.64 -61.57 -12.70
CA ILE A 945 13.57 -62.37 -11.47
C ILE A 945 13.11 -61.47 -10.34
N ILE A 946 12.16 -61.96 -9.54
CA ILE A 946 11.47 -61.21 -8.50
C ILE A 946 11.53 -62.01 -7.21
N ALA A 947 12.00 -61.39 -6.14
CA ALA A 947 11.81 -61.88 -4.79
C ALA A 947 10.42 -61.44 -4.32
N ASP A 948 9.49 -62.38 -4.29
CA ASP A 948 8.10 -62.18 -3.86
C ASP A 948 8.04 -62.45 -2.35
N SER A 949 8.61 -61.51 -1.61
CA SER A 949 9.19 -61.72 -0.28
C SER A 949 8.21 -62.25 0.76
N HIS A 950 7.01 -61.68 0.89
CA HIS A 950 6.01 -62.17 1.85
C HIS A 950 5.23 -63.41 1.36
N ASN A 951 5.44 -63.81 0.11
CA ASN A 951 4.96 -65.10 -0.40
C ASN A 951 6.00 -66.21 -0.26
N ASP A 952 7.17 -65.92 0.33
CA ASP A 952 8.30 -66.84 0.54
C ASP A 952 8.78 -67.53 -0.75
N ARG A 953 8.80 -66.78 -1.86
CA ARG A 953 9.04 -67.32 -3.21
C ARG A 953 9.91 -66.43 -4.09
N ILE A 954 10.57 -67.07 -5.04
CA ILE A 954 11.23 -66.41 -6.17
C ILE A 954 10.42 -66.67 -7.44
N ARG A 955 10.07 -65.59 -8.14
CA ARG A 955 9.29 -65.61 -9.38
C ARG A 955 10.16 -65.20 -10.56
N ARG A 956 9.91 -65.79 -11.72
CA ARG A 956 10.54 -65.46 -13.00
C ARG A 956 9.49 -65.04 -14.00
N VAL A 957 9.70 -63.91 -14.66
CA VAL A 957 8.88 -63.40 -15.76
C VAL A 957 9.67 -63.56 -17.05
N ASP A 958 9.17 -64.44 -17.91
CA ASP A 958 9.70 -64.66 -19.26
C ASP A 958 9.53 -63.38 -20.10
N ARG A 959 10.63 -62.82 -20.60
CA ARG A 959 10.62 -61.55 -21.30
C ARG A 959 9.85 -61.58 -22.64
N PRO A 960 9.99 -62.60 -23.50
CA PRO A 960 9.24 -62.67 -24.76
C PRO A 960 7.72 -62.80 -24.60
N THR A 961 7.26 -63.64 -23.67
CA THR A 961 5.84 -63.97 -23.50
C THR A 961 5.15 -63.15 -22.41
N GLY A 962 5.92 -62.62 -21.46
CA GLY A 962 5.44 -61.93 -20.27
C GLY A 962 4.76 -62.86 -19.27
N ILE A 963 5.08 -64.16 -19.30
CA ILE A 963 4.50 -65.17 -18.40
C ILE A 963 5.29 -65.23 -17.09
N ILE A 964 4.61 -65.21 -15.95
CA ILE A 964 5.23 -65.38 -14.63
C ILE A 964 5.16 -66.84 -14.16
N THR A 965 6.23 -67.32 -13.52
CA THR A 965 6.34 -68.68 -12.96
C THR A 965 7.11 -68.63 -11.64
N THR A 966 6.84 -69.57 -10.74
CA THR A 966 7.63 -69.77 -9.52
C THR A 966 8.84 -70.65 -9.84
N ILE A 967 10.03 -70.20 -9.45
CA ILE A 967 11.29 -70.92 -9.70
C ILE A 967 11.98 -71.37 -8.41
N ALA A 968 11.63 -70.79 -7.26
CA ALA A 968 12.02 -71.30 -5.95
C ALA A 968 11.01 -70.92 -4.86
N GLY A 969 10.99 -71.70 -3.78
CA GLY A 969 10.09 -71.52 -2.64
C GLY A 969 8.80 -72.32 -2.78
N SER A 970 8.55 -73.21 -1.82
CA SER A 970 7.26 -73.91 -1.67
C SER A 970 6.15 -72.95 -1.21
N GLY A 971 6.53 -71.84 -0.58
CA GLY A 971 5.65 -70.89 0.10
C GLY A 971 5.33 -71.25 1.54
N GLU A 972 5.97 -72.29 2.08
CA GLU A 972 6.08 -72.51 3.52
C GLU A 972 7.30 -71.74 4.03
N ASN A 973 7.13 -71.02 5.15
CA ASN A 973 8.19 -70.22 5.73
C ASN A 973 9.16 -71.08 6.56
N GLY A 974 10.44 -71.10 6.21
CA GLY A 974 11.46 -71.81 6.98
C GLY A 974 12.59 -72.36 6.13
N TYR A 975 13.35 -73.33 6.68
CA TYR A 975 14.47 -73.99 6.02
C TYR A 975 14.37 -75.51 6.21
N ASP A 976 14.33 -76.24 5.10
CA ASP A 976 14.12 -77.70 5.04
C ASP A 976 15.33 -78.48 4.49
N GLY A 977 16.45 -77.80 4.25
CA GLY A 977 17.70 -78.39 3.76
C GLY A 977 18.12 -77.87 2.38
N ASP A 978 19.24 -78.38 1.88
CA ASP A 978 19.83 -78.06 0.57
C ASP A 978 19.82 -79.30 -0.35
N ASP A 979 20.32 -79.13 -1.58
CA ASP A 979 20.49 -80.18 -2.60
C ASP A 979 19.16 -80.81 -3.09
N MET A 980 18.08 -80.03 -3.04
CA MET A 980 16.75 -80.39 -3.55
C MET A 980 16.27 -79.42 -4.62
N LEU A 981 15.20 -79.76 -5.35
CA LEU A 981 14.61 -78.85 -6.33
C LEU A 981 14.20 -77.55 -5.65
N ALA A 982 14.60 -76.42 -6.26
CA ALA A 982 14.41 -75.10 -5.67
C ALA A 982 12.92 -74.76 -5.42
N THR A 983 12.01 -75.29 -6.25
CA THR A 983 10.56 -75.12 -6.10
C THR A 983 9.96 -75.85 -4.89
N ASP A 984 10.64 -76.89 -4.41
CA ASP A 984 10.18 -77.69 -3.27
C ASP A 984 10.74 -77.18 -1.94
N ALA A 985 11.88 -76.47 -1.99
CA ALA A 985 12.55 -75.93 -0.81
C ALA A 985 11.76 -74.79 -0.14
N ALA A 986 11.80 -74.76 1.19
CA ALA A 986 11.31 -73.64 1.99
C ALA A 986 12.29 -72.46 1.94
N LEU A 987 11.74 -71.25 1.86
CA LEU A 987 12.45 -69.98 1.99
C LEU A 987 11.78 -69.18 3.11
N ASN A 988 12.45 -68.15 3.64
CA ASN A 988 11.88 -67.32 4.68
C ASN A 988 12.21 -65.85 4.44
N ASN A 989 11.21 -65.14 3.93
CA ASN A 989 11.24 -63.73 3.56
C ASN A 989 12.45 -63.38 2.66
N PRO A 990 12.57 -63.99 1.47
CA PRO A 990 13.67 -63.71 0.57
C PRO A 990 13.61 -62.24 0.12
N SER A 991 14.57 -61.42 0.50
CA SER A 991 14.52 -59.95 0.29
C SER A 991 15.27 -59.48 -0.96
N ALA A 992 16.18 -60.29 -1.50
CA ALA A 992 16.97 -59.94 -2.67
C ALA A 992 17.29 -61.14 -3.55
N VAL A 993 17.50 -60.86 -4.84
CA VAL A 993 17.92 -61.82 -5.85
C VAL A 993 19.03 -61.20 -6.72
N ALA A 994 20.00 -62.01 -7.12
CA ALA A 994 21.00 -61.64 -8.12
C ALA A 994 21.18 -62.77 -9.14
N ALA A 995 21.23 -62.43 -10.43
CA ALA A 995 21.45 -63.39 -11.49
C ALA A 995 22.91 -63.38 -11.94
N ALA A 996 23.55 -64.54 -11.92
CA ALA A 996 24.91 -64.72 -12.39
C ALA A 996 24.96 -64.84 -13.92
N PRO A 997 26.07 -64.46 -14.58
CA PRO A 997 26.22 -64.57 -16.03
C PRO A 997 26.07 -65.99 -16.59
N ASN A 998 26.32 -67.02 -15.78
CA ASN A 998 26.12 -68.42 -16.14
C ASN A 998 24.65 -68.85 -16.06
N GLY A 999 23.77 -68.08 -15.42
CA GLY A 999 22.35 -68.38 -15.25
C GLY A 999 21.94 -68.69 -13.81
N ASP A 1000 22.89 -68.90 -12.89
CA ASP A 1000 22.56 -69.19 -11.48
C ASP A 1000 21.87 -68.01 -10.82
N ILE A 1001 20.94 -68.28 -9.91
CA ILE A 1001 20.20 -67.25 -9.18
C ILE A 1001 20.54 -67.32 -7.70
N TYR A 1002 21.17 -66.25 -7.19
CA TYR A 1002 21.50 -66.08 -5.79
C TYR A 1002 20.34 -65.39 -5.07
N ILE A 1003 20.04 -65.85 -3.86
CA ILE A 1003 18.91 -65.44 -3.06
C ILE A 1003 19.43 -65.04 -1.68
N ALA A 1004 19.10 -63.83 -1.23
CA ALA A 1004 19.24 -63.47 0.17
C ALA A 1004 18.03 -64.02 0.94
N ASP A 1005 18.20 -65.19 1.56
CA ASP A 1005 17.16 -65.89 2.34
C ASP A 1005 17.17 -65.34 3.77
N THR A 1006 16.67 -64.11 3.90
CA THR A 1006 16.99 -63.17 4.98
C THR A 1006 16.66 -63.68 6.37
N LEU A 1007 15.49 -64.27 6.57
CA LEU A 1007 15.08 -64.78 7.88
C LEU A 1007 15.51 -66.23 8.14
N ASN A 1008 16.14 -66.87 7.15
CA ASN A 1008 16.90 -68.10 7.34
C ASN A 1008 18.40 -67.83 7.55
N TYR A 1009 18.84 -66.56 7.60
CA TYR A 1009 20.21 -66.13 7.86
C TYR A 1009 21.23 -66.73 6.88
N ARG A 1010 20.81 -66.92 5.62
CA ARG A 1010 21.61 -67.57 4.57
C ARG A 1010 21.56 -66.78 3.27
N VAL A 1011 22.59 -66.96 2.46
CA VAL A 1011 22.52 -66.70 1.02
C VAL A 1011 22.51 -68.06 0.33
N ARG A 1012 21.49 -68.28 -0.49
CA ARG A 1012 21.25 -69.54 -1.23
C ARG A 1012 21.41 -69.30 -2.72
N MET A 1013 21.62 -70.36 -3.49
CA MET A 1013 21.83 -70.30 -4.95
C MET A 1013 21.04 -71.41 -5.63
N ILE A 1014 20.30 -71.06 -6.68
CA ILE A 1014 19.66 -72.00 -7.60
C ILE A 1014 20.63 -72.29 -8.74
N ASP A 1015 21.04 -73.55 -8.87
CA ASP A 1015 21.86 -74.02 -9.98
C ASP A 1015 20.98 -74.09 -11.25
N HIS A 1016 21.35 -73.33 -12.27
CA HIS A 1016 20.52 -73.20 -13.47
C HIS A 1016 20.47 -74.46 -14.35
N VAL A 1017 21.42 -75.40 -14.17
CA VAL A 1017 21.50 -76.64 -14.95
C VAL A 1017 20.64 -77.72 -14.32
N THR A 1018 20.74 -77.88 -13.00
CA THR A 1018 20.08 -78.95 -12.25
C THR A 1018 18.74 -78.52 -11.67
N GLY A 1019 18.53 -77.21 -11.45
CA GLY A 1019 17.38 -76.65 -10.76
C GLY A 1019 17.41 -76.86 -9.25
N PHE A 1020 18.53 -77.30 -8.69
CA PHE A 1020 18.69 -77.53 -7.26
C PHE A 1020 19.09 -76.26 -6.53
N ILE A 1021 18.70 -76.15 -5.26
CA ILE A 1021 19.07 -75.03 -4.38
C ILE A 1021 20.12 -75.46 -3.36
N HIS A 1022 21.11 -74.59 -3.14
CA HIS A 1022 22.25 -74.83 -2.25
C HIS A 1022 22.57 -73.59 -1.40
N THR A 1023 23.02 -73.76 -0.17
CA THR A 1023 23.54 -72.65 0.64
C THR A 1023 24.96 -72.31 0.20
N VAL A 1024 25.20 -71.03 -0.12
CA VAL A 1024 26.52 -70.53 -0.53
C VAL A 1024 27.21 -69.73 0.57
N ALA A 1025 26.44 -69.16 1.51
CA ALA A 1025 26.98 -68.51 2.70
C ALA A 1025 25.94 -68.50 3.83
N GLY A 1026 26.40 -68.52 5.07
CA GLY A 1026 25.53 -68.55 6.26
C GLY A 1026 25.34 -69.96 6.81
N ASP A 1027 25.48 -70.11 8.11
CA ASP A 1027 25.18 -71.36 8.84
C ASP A 1027 23.70 -71.47 9.25
N GLY A 1028 22.98 -70.34 9.18
CA GLY A 1028 21.57 -70.21 9.53
C GLY A 1028 21.26 -69.99 10.99
N ILE A 1029 22.29 -69.69 11.78
CA ILE A 1029 22.12 -69.26 13.15
C ILE A 1029 22.08 -67.73 13.13
N PRO A 1030 21.06 -67.08 13.71
CA PRO A 1030 21.09 -65.63 13.87
C PRO A 1030 22.31 -65.25 14.70
N GLY A 1031 23.23 -64.46 14.13
CA GLY A 1031 24.36 -63.92 14.90
C GLY A 1031 23.89 -62.89 15.93
N ASP A 1032 24.46 -62.90 17.13
CA ASP A 1032 24.19 -61.87 18.14
C ASP A 1032 24.82 -60.52 17.72
N GLU A 1033 24.13 -59.40 17.96
CA GLU A 1033 24.60 -58.05 17.58
C GLU A 1033 25.95 -57.65 18.22
N ASN A 1034 26.40 -58.38 19.24
CA ASN A 1034 27.65 -58.14 19.96
C ASN A 1034 28.75 -59.18 19.67
N ASP A 1035 28.51 -60.15 18.77
CA ASP A 1035 29.51 -61.15 18.42
C ASP A 1035 30.44 -60.63 17.31
N ASP A 1036 31.71 -60.41 17.66
CA ASP A 1036 32.73 -59.97 16.70
C ASP A 1036 33.20 -61.13 15.79
N ALA A 1037 32.90 -62.38 16.15
CA ALA A 1037 33.37 -63.59 15.46
C ALA A 1037 32.46 -64.02 14.30
N VAL A 1038 32.34 -63.17 13.27
CA VAL A 1038 31.48 -63.40 12.09
C VAL A 1038 32.00 -64.45 11.08
N GLY A 1039 33.10 -65.15 11.39
CA GLY A 1039 33.68 -66.20 10.53
C GLY A 1039 34.59 -65.71 9.39
N ASP A 1040 35.12 -64.50 9.45
CA ASP A 1040 36.04 -63.98 8.41
C ASP A 1040 37.30 -64.84 8.27
N GLY A 1041 37.68 -65.14 7.03
CA GLY A 1041 38.82 -65.99 6.68
C GLY A 1041 38.50 -67.50 6.66
N GLY A 1042 37.30 -67.91 7.08
CA GLY A 1042 36.82 -69.29 7.03
C GLY A 1042 35.90 -69.60 5.84
N PRO A 1043 35.42 -70.84 5.71
CA PRO A 1043 34.45 -71.23 4.68
C PRO A 1043 33.14 -70.43 4.80
N ALA A 1044 32.61 -69.96 3.67
CA ALA A 1044 31.43 -69.09 3.65
C ALA A 1044 30.16 -69.73 4.24
N THR A 1045 29.98 -71.04 4.06
CA THR A 1045 28.85 -71.81 4.61
C THR A 1045 28.90 -72.01 6.12
N ALA A 1046 30.04 -71.73 6.75
CA ALA A 1046 30.21 -71.81 8.21
C ALA A 1046 30.20 -70.42 8.88
N ALA A 1047 30.00 -69.34 8.12
CA ALA A 1047 29.98 -68.00 8.66
C ALA A 1047 28.61 -67.61 9.21
N HIS A 1048 28.60 -66.86 10.31
CA HIS A 1048 27.39 -66.29 10.88
C HIS A 1048 26.99 -65.04 10.07
N LEU A 1049 25.83 -65.13 9.41
CA LEU A 1049 25.17 -63.98 8.79
C LEU A 1049 23.98 -63.57 9.67
N ASN A 1050 23.61 -62.29 9.64
CA ASN A 1050 22.46 -61.80 10.39
C ASN A 1050 21.62 -60.87 9.53
N MET A 1051 20.48 -61.40 9.09
CA MET A 1051 19.54 -60.79 8.14
C MET A 1051 20.27 -60.28 6.89
N PRO A 1052 20.88 -61.18 6.07
CA PRO A 1052 21.43 -60.78 4.78
C PRO A 1052 20.30 -60.16 3.95
N SER A 1053 20.42 -58.87 3.66
CA SER A 1053 19.34 -58.04 3.09
C SER A 1053 19.49 -57.82 1.59
N ASP A 1054 20.70 -58.02 1.06
CA ASP A 1054 20.98 -57.87 -0.35
C ASP A 1054 22.18 -58.72 -0.77
N VAL A 1055 22.21 -59.12 -2.04
CA VAL A 1055 23.27 -59.91 -2.65
C VAL A 1055 23.61 -59.34 -4.02
N ALA A 1056 24.90 -59.15 -4.31
CA ALA A 1056 25.38 -58.64 -5.59
C ALA A 1056 26.60 -59.43 -6.08
N LEU A 1057 26.70 -59.61 -7.39
CA LEU A 1057 27.77 -60.40 -8.00
C LEU A 1057 28.75 -59.51 -8.75
N ALA A 1058 30.04 -59.78 -8.57
CA ALA A 1058 31.07 -59.23 -9.42
C ALA A 1058 31.26 -60.10 -10.68
N PRO A 1059 31.76 -59.55 -11.80
CA PRO A 1059 31.93 -60.33 -13.04
C PRO A 1059 32.91 -61.51 -12.96
N ASN A 1060 33.77 -61.52 -11.94
CA ASN A 1060 34.67 -62.64 -11.65
C ASN A 1060 34.00 -63.78 -10.85
N GLY A 1061 32.72 -63.63 -10.49
CA GLY A 1061 31.93 -64.58 -9.71
C GLY A 1061 31.88 -64.28 -8.22
N ASP A 1062 32.65 -63.32 -7.70
CA ASP A 1062 32.65 -63.03 -6.26
C ASP A 1062 31.28 -62.54 -5.80
N VAL A 1063 30.83 -63.03 -4.64
CA VAL A 1063 29.52 -62.73 -4.07
C VAL A 1063 29.67 -61.71 -2.95
N TYR A 1064 29.00 -60.57 -3.08
CA TYR A 1064 28.93 -59.54 -2.06
C TYR A 1064 27.58 -59.64 -1.35
N ILE A 1065 27.58 -59.50 -0.03
CA ILE A 1065 26.42 -59.71 0.83
C ILE A 1065 26.29 -58.52 1.77
N ALA A 1066 25.13 -57.89 1.80
CA ALA A 1066 24.78 -56.87 2.78
C ALA A 1066 24.32 -57.56 4.07
N ASP A 1067 25.22 -57.67 5.04
CA ASP A 1067 24.99 -58.35 6.33
C ASP A 1067 24.45 -57.33 7.33
N MET A 1068 23.15 -57.05 7.19
CA MET A 1068 22.51 -55.83 7.70
C MET A 1068 22.69 -55.65 9.20
N HIS A 1069 22.38 -56.67 10.00
CA HIS A 1069 22.42 -56.55 11.45
C HIS A 1069 23.83 -56.70 12.04
N HIS A 1070 24.76 -57.35 11.32
CA HIS A 1070 26.19 -57.31 11.66
C HIS A 1070 26.90 -56.03 11.23
N GLN A 1071 26.20 -55.05 10.65
CA GLN A 1071 26.77 -53.74 10.29
C GLN A 1071 27.95 -53.83 9.30
N ARG A 1072 27.92 -54.82 8.40
CA ARG A 1072 29.04 -55.14 7.49
C ARG A 1072 28.56 -55.45 6.08
N VAL A 1073 29.42 -55.25 5.11
CA VAL A 1073 29.33 -55.85 3.78
C VAL A 1073 30.39 -56.93 3.68
N ARG A 1074 29.97 -58.15 3.32
CA ARG A 1074 30.79 -59.35 3.27
C ARG A 1074 31.04 -59.73 1.82
N LYS A 1075 32.17 -60.39 1.55
CA LYS A 1075 32.55 -60.91 0.24
C LYS A 1075 32.91 -62.38 0.36
N VAL A 1076 32.30 -63.23 -0.44
CA VAL A 1076 32.71 -64.61 -0.69
C VAL A 1076 33.56 -64.66 -1.96
N ASP A 1077 34.78 -65.15 -1.84
CA ASP A 1077 35.64 -65.42 -2.99
C ASP A 1077 35.11 -66.65 -3.76
N ALA A 1078 34.82 -66.47 -5.04
CA ALA A 1078 34.18 -67.50 -5.86
C ALA A 1078 35.06 -68.74 -6.10
N ARG A 1079 36.38 -68.60 -5.97
CA ARG A 1079 37.32 -69.70 -6.21
C ARG A 1079 37.63 -70.47 -4.94
N THR A 1080 37.79 -69.77 -3.82
CA THR A 1080 38.20 -70.41 -2.56
C THR A 1080 37.02 -70.67 -1.63
N HIS A 1081 35.85 -70.11 -1.90
CA HIS A 1081 34.66 -70.16 -1.03
C HIS A 1081 34.94 -69.61 0.39
N ILE A 1082 35.89 -68.69 0.50
CA ILE A 1082 36.24 -68.02 1.77
C ILE A 1082 35.49 -66.70 1.86
N ILE A 1083 34.90 -66.41 3.02
CA ILE A 1083 34.21 -65.14 3.28
C ILE A 1083 35.08 -64.16 4.05
N SER A 1084 34.96 -62.87 3.74
CA SER A 1084 35.70 -61.79 4.40
C SER A 1084 34.89 -60.50 4.45
N THR A 1085 35.13 -59.63 5.44
CA THR A 1085 34.52 -58.30 5.48
C THR A 1085 35.24 -57.33 4.53
N VAL A 1086 34.48 -56.62 3.70
CA VAL A 1086 35.01 -55.62 2.74
C VAL A 1086 34.63 -54.18 3.09
N ALA A 1087 33.57 -53.98 3.87
CA ALA A 1087 33.19 -52.67 4.42
C ALA A 1087 32.44 -52.84 5.74
N GLY A 1088 32.59 -51.88 6.67
CA GLY A 1088 31.99 -51.96 7.99
C GLY A 1088 32.89 -52.67 9.00
N ASN A 1089 32.87 -52.22 10.25
CA ASN A 1089 33.68 -52.76 11.35
C ASN A 1089 32.84 -53.51 12.42
N GLY A 1090 31.56 -53.75 12.15
CA GLY A 1090 30.64 -54.38 13.11
C GLY A 1090 29.99 -53.44 14.11
N ARG A 1091 30.39 -52.16 14.17
CA ARG A 1091 29.80 -51.18 15.10
C ARG A 1091 28.83 -50.26 14.39
N TRP A 1092 27.64 -50.16 14.98
CA TRP A 1092 26.62 -49.20 14.57
C TRP A 1092 27.12 -47.76 14.70
N GLY A 1093 27.14 -47.02 13.58
CA GLY A 1093 27.49 -45.60 13.56
C GLY A 1093 27.83 -45.11 12.17
N HIS A 1094 28.39 -43.90 12.07
CA HIS A 1094 28.62 -43.21 10.78
C HIS A 1094 30.07 -42.72 10.57
N ALA A 1095 31.00 -43.09 11.46
CA ALA A 1095 32.39 -42.63 11.42
C ALA A 1095 33.26 -43.41 10.41
N GLY A 1096 34.41 -42.84 10.03
CA GLY A 1096 35.39 -43.49 9.15
C GLY A 1096 35.30 -43.13 7.67
N ASP A 1097 34.47 -42.15 7.32
CA ASP A 1097 34.39 -41.62 5.95
C ASP A 1097 35.75 -41.07 5.47
N GLY A 1098 36.12 -41.37 4.23
CA GLY A 1098 37.44 -41.06 3.67
C GLY A 1098 38.59 -41.95 4.17
N GLY A 1099 38.32 -42.91 5.07
CA GLY A 1099 39.27 -43.91 5.56
C GLY A 1099 39.07 -45.31 4.94
N LEU A 1100 39.78 -46.31 5.47
CA LEU A 1100 39.64 -47.71 5.03
C LEU A 1100 38.22 -48.22 5.30
N ALA A 1101 37.58 -48.82 4.29
CA ALA A 1101 36.21 -49.27 4.36
C ALA A 1101 35.96 -50.31 5.46
N THR A 1102 36.93 -51.18 5.74
CA THR A 1102 36.86 -52.20 6.80
C THR A 1102 36.94 -51.63 8.21
N GLN A 1103 37.35 -50.37 8.37
CA GLN A 1103 37.40 -49.68 9.67
C GLN A 1103 36.21 -48.74 9.89
N ALA A 1104 35.42 -48.49 8.84
CA ALA A 1104 34.29 -47.58 8.91
C ALA A 1104 33.12 -48.17 9.69
N MET A 1105 32.35 -47.31 10.34
CA MET A 1105 31.09 -47.68 11.00
C MET A 1105 29.95 -47.53 9.99
N LEU A 1106 29.14 -48.56 9.87
CA LEU A 1106 27.90 -48.59 9.09
C LEU A 1106 26.73 -48.81 10.05
N ALA A 1107 25.51 -48.48 9.62
CA ALA A 1107 24.28 -48.68 10.37
C ALA A 1107 23.22 -49.30 9.44
N GLY A 1108 23.18 -50.63 9.41
CA GLY A 1108 22.29 -51.45 8.61
C GLY A 1108 22.56 -51.31 7.12
N PRO A 1109 23.69 -51.80 6.58
CA PRO A 1109 23.83 -51.87 5.14
C PRO A 1109 22.68 -52.73 4.57
N ALA A 1110 21.75 -52.10 3.85
CA ALA A 1110 20.51 -52.74 3.40
C ALA A 1110 20.51 -53.06 1.91
N GLY A 1111 21.33 -52.38 1.11
CA GLY A 1111 21.39 -52.56 -0.33
C GLY A 1111 22.79 -52.34 -0.87
N ILE A 1112 23.19 -53.12 -1.85
CA ILE A 1112 24.53 -53.07 -2.44
C ILE A 1112 24.49 -53.14 -3.97
N ALA A 1113 25.37 -52.40 -4.62
CA ALA A 1113 25.59 -52.50 -6.06
C ALA A 1113 27.08 -52.56 -6.37
N VAL A 1114 27.48 -53.50 -7.21
CA VAL A 1114 28.88 -53.73 -7.59
C VAL A 1114 29.06 -53.37 -9.06
N THR A 1115 30.10 -52.61 -9.38
CA THR A 1115 30.47 -52.29 -10.76
C THR A 1115 31.94 -52.62 -11.02
N PRO A 1116 32.28 -53.26 -12.16
CA PRO A 1116 33.67 -53.61 -12.47
C PRO A 1116 34.52 -52.39 -12.84
N GLU A 1117 35.71 -52.33 -12.24
CA GLU A 1117 36.70 -51.29 -12.50
C GLU A 1117 38.05 -51.90 -12.89
N LEU A 1118 38.94 -51.09 -13.47
CA LEU A 1118 40.28 -51.56 -13.83
C LEU A 1118 41.10 -51.81 -12.56
N GLY A 1119 41.31 -53.07 -12.21
CA GLY A 1119 42.03 -53.49 -10.99
C GLY A 1119 41.16 -53.98 -9.83
N GLY A 1120 39.83 -54.05 -9.99
CA GLY A 1120 38.92 -54.55 -8.96
C GLY A 1120 37.45 -54.24 -9.23
N VAL A 1121 36.70 -53.92 -8.18
CA VAL A 1121 35.31 -53.45 -8.25
C VAL A 1121 35.12 -52.19 -7.42
N THR A 1122 34.14 -51.38 -7.81
CA THR A 1122 33.60 -50.31 -6.98
C THR A 1122 32.25 -50.77 -6.41
N LEU A 1123 32.09 -50.61 -5.10
CA LEU A 1123 30.91 -51.04 -4.35
C LEU A 1123 30.13 -49.82 -3.86
N PHE A 1124 28.82 -49.77 -4.13
CA PHE A 1124 27.90 -48.79 -3.55
C PHE A 1124 27.08 -49.46 -2.44
N ILE A 1125 26.86 -48.76 -1.34
CA ILE A 1125 26.24 -49.28 -0.13
C ILE A 1125 25.14 -48.32 0.33
N ALA A 1126 23.90 -48.79 0.42
CA ALA A 1126 22.82 -48.11 1.11
C ALA A 1126 22.96 -48.32 2.62
N ASP A 1127 23.37 -47.28 3.33
CA ASP A 1127 23.59 -47.26 4.78
C ASP A 1127 22.29 -46.82 5.46
N TYR A 1128 21.38 -47.79 5.66
CA TYR A 1128 19.93 -47.59 5.86
C TYR A 1128 19.61 -46.68 7.03
N TYR A 1129 20.12 -46.99 8.23
CA TYR A 1129 19.79 -46.24 9.44
C TYR A 1129 20.55 -44.93 9.56
N ASN A 1130 21.68 -44.79 8.85
CA ASN A 1130 22.40 -43.53 8.74
C ASN A 1130 21.78 -42.58 7.70
N GLY A 1131 20.84 -43.04 6.88
CA GLY A 1131 20.16 -42.21 5.89
C GLY A 1131 21.09 -41.70 4.79
N ARG A 1132 22.11 -42.48 4.41
CA ARG A 1132 23.12 -42.10 3.41
C ARG A 1132 23.45 -43.24 2.45
N VAL A 1133 24.10 -42.90 1.35
CA VAL A 1133 24.69 -43.89 0.42
C VAL A 1133 26.20 -43.68 0.37
N CYS A 1134 26.93 -44.76 0.60
CA CYS A 1134 28.38 -44.78 0.60
C CYS A 1134 28.90 -45.50 -0.66
N ALA A 1135 30.15 -45.23 -1.03
CA ALA A 1135 30.85 -45.98 -2.05
C ALA A 1135 32.27 -46.34 -1.61
N VAL A 1136 32.71 -47.54 -1.96
CA VAL A 1136 34.06 -48.05 -1.73
C VAL A 1136 34.70 -48.27 -3.09
N GLY A 1137 35.73 -47.50 -3.39
CA GLY A 1137 36.49 -47.64 -4.64
C GLY A 1137 37.50 -48.79 -4.57
N VAL A 1138 38.19 -49.05 -5.69
CA VAL A 1138 39.28 -50.06 -5.77
C VAL A 1138 40.45 -49.78 -4.82
N ASP A 1139 40.55 -48.57 -4.28
CA ASP A 1139 41.52 -48.18 -3.27
C ASP A 1139 41.15 -48.61 -1.84
N GLY A 1140 39.97 -49.22 -1.66
CA GLY A 1140 39.47 -49.66 -0.37
C GLY A 1140 39.04 -48.52 0.55
N ILE A 1141 38.88 -47.30 0.03
CA ILE A 1141 38.46 -46.13 0.80
C ILE A 1141 36.95 -45.95 0.67
N ILE A 1142 36.25 -45.87 1.80
CA ILE A 1142 34.81 -45.55 1.83
C ILE A 1142 34.58 -44.05 1.73
N ARG A 1143 33.55 -43.66 0.98
CA ARG A 1143 33.18 -42.27 0.71
C ARG A 1143 31.68 -42.12 0.77
N ASP A 1144 31.19 -41.09 1.46
CA ASP A 1144 29.80 -40.67 1.33
C ASP A 1144 29.57 -40.08 -0.08
N VAL A 1145 28.67 -40.67 -0.84
CA VAL A 1145 28.32 -40.24 -2.21
C VAL A 1145 26.94 -39.60 -2.29
N SER A 1146 26.37 -39.22 -1.14
CA SER A 1146 25.10 -38.52 -1.02
C SER A 1146 25.23 -37.04 -1.44
N ASP A 1147 25.47 -36.74 -2.72
CA ASP A 1147 25.59 -35.38 -3.31
C ASP A 1147 26.16 -34.29 -2.37
N GLU A 1148 27.38 -34.49 -1.85
CA GLU A 1148 28.06 -33.57 -0.90
C GLU A 1148 27.27 -33.25 0.38
N GLY A 1149 26.45 -34.19 0.87
CA GLY A 1149 25.57 -34.02 2.04
C GLY A 1149 24.28 -33.23 1.76
N ARG A 1150 23.97 -32.91 0.50
CA ARG A 1150 22.79 -32.11 0.12
C ARG A 1150 21.49 -32.91 0.14
N LEU A 1151 21.58 -34.21 -0.11
CA LEU A 1151 20.45 -35.14 -0.12
C LEU A 1151 20.56 -36.07 1.09
N ALA A 1152 19.89 -35.71 2.19
CA ALA A 1152 19.64 -36.67 3.26
C ALA A 1152 18.60 -37.68 2.77
N PHE A 1153 18.88 -38.97 2.80
CA PHE A 1153 17.86 -40.00 2.60
C PHE A 1153 17.07 -40.18 3.91
N GLY A 1154 15.85 -40.70 3.83
CA GLY A 1154 15.14 -41.09 5.05
C GLY A 1154 15.62 -42.47 5.49
N ALA A 1155 15.54 -43.44 4.59
CA ALA A 1155 15.99 -44.81 4.81
C ALA A 1155 16.27 -45.45 3.43
N PRO A 1156 17.50 -45.31 2.90
CA PRO A 1156 17.85 -45.90 1.62
C PRO A 1156 17.92 -47.41 1.78
N THR A 1157 17.09 -48.15 1.05
CA THR A 1157 16.96 -49.61 1.18
C THR A 1157 17.72 -50.37 0.11
N ARG A 1158 17.72 -49.85 -1.13
CA ARG A 1158 18.30 -50.52 -2.29
C ARG A 1158 19.00 -49.54 -3.23
N VAL A 1159 20.03 -50.03 -3.90
CA VAL A 1159 20.82 -49.27 -4.88
C VAL A 1159 21.06 -50.09 -6.14
N ALA A 1160 21.08 -49.44 -7.29
CA ALA A 1160 21.48 -50.06 -8.55
C ALA A 1160 22.30 -49.09 -9.40
N PHE A 1161 23.39 -49.58 -9.97
CA PHE A 1161 24.28 -48.77 -10.79
C PHE A 1161 24.07 -49.05 -12.28
N ALA A 1162 23.82 -48.00 -13.06
CA ALA A 1162 23.76 -48.06 -14.51
C ALA A 1162 25.10 -47.64 -15.10
N GLU A 1163 25.79 -48.57 -15.76
CA GLU A 1163 27.08 -48.30 -16.41
C GLU A 1163 26.95 -47.22 -17.51
N SER A 1164 25.83 -47.24 -18.25
CA SER A 1164 25.53 -46.25 -19.28
C SER A 1164 25.23 -44.89 -18.66
N GLY A 1165 26.20 -43.97 -18.75
CA GLY A 1165 26.11 -42.64 -18.15
C GLY A 1165 26.44 -42.58 -16.66
N SER A 1166 26.82 -43.70 -16.05
CA SER A 1166 27.29 -43.80 -14.66
C SER A 1166 26.32 -43.21 -13.63
N TRP A 1167 25.05 -43.63 -13.72
CA TRP A 1167 23.98 -43.20 -12.83
C TRP A 1167 23.76 -44.21 -11.71
N LEU A 1168 23.61 -43.73 -10.48
CA LEU A 1168 23.24 -44.56 -9.34
C LEU A 1168 21.77 -44.28 -8.99
N TYR A 1169 20.94 -45.32 -9.04
CA TYR A 1169 19.55 -45.29 -8.62
C TYR A 1169 19.48 -45.72 -7.17
N VAL A 1170 18.77 -44.96 -6.34
CA VAL A 1170 18.61 -45.20 -4.90
C VAL A 1170 17.13 -45.26 -4.57
N ALA A 1171 16.67 -46.34 -3.96
CA ALA A 1171 15.34 -46.44 -3.37
C ALA A 1171 15.36 -45.87 -1.95
N ASP A 1172 14.56 -44.83 -1.70
CA ASP A 1172 14.40 -44.21 -0.37
C ASP A 1172 12.99 -44.54 0.13
N SER A 1173 12.83 -45.75 0.67
CA SER A 1173 11.52 -46.34 0.93
C SER A 1173 10.70 -45.55 1.95
N SER A 1174 11.34 -45.00 2.99
CA SER A 1174 10.65 -44.18 3.99
C SER A 1174 10.10 -42.85 3.46
N ARG A 1175 10.45 -42.47 2.23
CA ARG A 1175 9.98 -41.26 1.56
C ARG A 1175 9.29 -41.55 0.22
N ASP A 1176 8.93 -42.80 -0.03
CA ASP A 1176 8.12 -43.22 -1.19
C ASP A 1176 8.71 -42.71 -2.52
N ARG A 1177 10.04 -42.78 -2.69
CA ARG A 1177 10.72 -42.18 -3.84
C ARG A 1177 11.95 -42.96 -4.30
N LEU A 1178 12.27 -42.81 -5.58
CA LEU A 1178 13.57 -43.15 -6.16
C LEU A 1178 14.34 -41.86 -6.44
N VAL A 1179 15.64 -41.87 -6.12
CA VAL A 1179 16.55 -40.75 -6.35
C VAL A 1179 17.64 -41.20 -7.32
N VAL A 1180 17.88 -40.42 -8.37
CA VAL A 1180 18.91 -40.71 -9.37
C VAL A 1180 20.12 -39.78 -9.19
N LEU A 1181 21.27 -40.36 -8.86
CA LEU A 1181 22.53 -39.66 -8.63
C LEU A 1181 23.46 -39.78 -9.86
N ASN A 1182 24.10 -38.68 -10.26
CA ASN A 1182 25.12 -38.68 -11.32
C ASN A 1182 26.50 -38.88 -10.69
N ILE A 1183 27.05 -40.09 -10.72
CA ILE A 1183 28.31 -40.39 -10.05
C ILE A 1183 29.50 -39.59 -10.63
N PRO A 1184 29.68 -39.43 -11.96
CA PRO A 1184 30.75 -38.61 -12.51
C PRO A 1184 30.72 -37.16 -12.05
N LYS A 1185 29.54 -36.61 -11.73
CA LYS A 1185 29.40 -35.25 -11.22
C LYS A 1185 29.69 -35.15 -9.71
N ILE A 1186 29.29 -36.16 -8.95
CA ILE A 1186 29.38 -36.16 -7.47
C ILE A 1186 30.74 -36.64 -6.99
N ALA A 1187 31.26 -37.71 -7.61
CA ALA A 1187 32.52 -38.34 -7.26
C ALA A 1187 33.29 -38.68 -8.56
N PRO A 1188 33.85 -37.66 -9.25
CA PRO A 1188 34.45 -37.80 -10.58
C PRO A 1188 35.61 -38.80 -10.65
N ASN A 1189 36.25 -39.09 -9.52
CA ASN A 1189 37.39 -39.99 -9.42
C ASN A 1189 37.01 -41.42 -9.00
N LEU A 1190 35.73 -41.68 -8.71
CA LEU A 1190 35.25 -42.95 -8.18
C LEU A 1190 34.91 -43.98 -9.25
N VAL A 1191 34.38 -43.51 -10.39
CA VAL A 1191 34.11 -44.37 -11.55
C VAL A 1191 34.63 -43.71 -12.83
N ARG A 1192 35.59 -44.34 -13.52
CA ARG A 1192 36.09 -43.81 -14.81
C ARG A 1192 35.13 -44.20 -15.94
N ALA A 1193 34.51 -43.21 -16.58
CA ALA A 1193 33.62 -43.42 -17.70
C ALA A 1193 34.31 -44.20 -18.84
N ARG A 1194 33.82 -45.40 -19.18
CA ARG A 1194 34.23 -46.10 -20.40
C ARG A 1194 33.59 -45.42 -21.63
N PRO A 1195 34.31 -45.30 -22.76
CA PRO A 1195 33.72 -44.81 -24.00
C PRO A 1195 32.60 -45.74 -24.46
N VAL A 1196 31.44 -45.18 -24.81
CA VAL A 1196 30.30 -45.93 -25.38
C VAL A 1196 30.71 -46.52 -26.73
N PRO A 1197 30.59 -47.84 -26.98
CA PRO A 1197 30.81 -48.42 -28.30
C PRO A 1197 29.75 -47.93 -29.29
N ALA A 1198 30.16 -47.61 -30.52
CA ALA A 1198 29.24 -47.19 -31.57
C ALA A 1198 28.19 -48.29 -31.87
N PRO A 1199 26.91 -47.95 -32.08
CA PRO A 1199 25.88 -48.93 -32.40
C PRO A 1199 26.21 -49.64 -33.72
N PRO A 1200 25.95 -50.96 -33.83
CA PRO A 1200 26.19 -51.70 -35.07
C PRO A 1200 25.29 -51.16 -36.20
N PRO A 1201 25.79 -51.14 -37.45
CA PRO A 1201 25.03 -50.60 -38.59
C PRO A 1201 23.77 -51.46 -38.84
N PRO A 1202 22.64 -50.84 -39.21
CA PRO A 1202 21.40 -51.57 -39.49
C PRO A 1202 21.58 -52.49 -40.71
N ALA A 1203 21.09 -53.72 -40.59
CA ALA A 1203 21.13 -54.73 -41.65
C ALA A 1203 20.49 -54.20 -42.95
N GLY A 1204 21.26 -54.25 -44.04
CA GLY A 1204 20.91 -53.66 -45.32
C GLY A 1204 19.66 -54.26 -45.97
N SER A 1205 18.73 -53.39 -46.35
CA SER A 1205 17.74 -53.70 -47.38
C SER A 1205 18.42 -53.63 -48.75
N ARG A 1206 18.44 -54.78 -49.45
CA ARG A 1206 18.80 -54.86 -50.87
C ARG A 1206 17.89 -53.93 -51.67
N ARG A 1207 18.45 -52.88 -52.29
CA ARG A 1207 17.84 -52.22 -53.44
C ARG A 1207 18.48 -52.74 -54.73
N VAL A 1208 17.63 -53.33 -55.54
CA VAL A 1208 17.86 -53.71 -56.94
C VAL A 1208 18.29 -52.47 -57.73
N ILE A 1209 19.40 -52.58 -58.46
CA ILE A 1209 19.79 -51.66 -59.53
C ILE A 1209 19.55 -52.41 -60.85
N GLY A 1210 18.67 -51.85 -61.68
CA GLY A 1210 18.54 -52.23 -63.09
C GLY A 1210 19.35 -51.27 -63.96
N ARG A 1211 20.50 -51.73 -64.44
CA ARG A 1211 20.92 -51.78 -65.86
C ARG A 1211 22.34 -52.32 -65.95
#